data_AF-A0A640KJ55-F1
#
_entry.id   AF-A0A640KJ55-F1
#
_cell.length_a   1.000
_cell.length_b   1.000
_cell.length_c   1.000
_cell.angle_alpha   90.00
_cell.angle_beta   90.00
_cell.angle_gamma   90.00
#
_symmetry.space_group_name_H-M   'P 1'
#
loop_
_entity.id
_entity.type
_entity.pdbx_description
1 polymer ?
#
loop_
_entity_poly.entity_id
_entity_poly.type
_entity_poly.pdbx_seq_one_letter_code
_entity_poly.pdbx_strand_id
1 'polypeptide(L)'
;MLRIGRWNLAVVTAAAITDAATKLNALLDVKNRTHPAPHGEIKHFLKTKVMPVLAGTELDRRGNSTDLRHFLGQLTRDAAFAAVIVGARPEASFVQAIVTCIKEDHQRMRFLPKMSSPQASKIIEYLCKAGVTDTEVYPVLISRLNFGTLNELGRVMFALTESGFHTLNMLVVVPLYSGEKWTLEFNKTKKNSSSCNAFDAVRVLRALSKSCRAYVEECRCASKEGTTEVPRESLNLLRNNILHFLFENATVLRGAHWLNIARALLNFPMEFSELRNFAHDYPAIENEVRSALCLSTDCTDASSSHHLVTPCAVNCETVGAVAMERIFQYAEQRSDVSDVKLESPIEAEFPFDLSYSDLVKLLPLLDQFPRMASLPKTQKRVELVLQVMCANVQHLRLQDLVVALQSLRRIRPSAKTTAAVEKVAEEAGNRLAVSSAEEVLGAISFRTVAQLAAALAALRVTRCDGFVTFVTTRNYMFPSSLTVDTALSFINALAALKMTSSSQCHGALESILYRVLNFYRQQLKNAPLLDTFPMFVARMLRGCVLLDYIPPRPILTSLLGSEEAPLRISEEVQSAGGVLVFDLSRSLSHFLKQARTTAPEREKDLWEVGVVRVALPLAVACTEATAHAMETYRQTASSSHTAVSWRSTVEMLALFIDPQMNSIDRGTMVRRLLEIFSEVESLLRTAAAATRTYLEECSRHSHHSDEAHQRSRQKPFNVNCNIHFLSAMLNFEYVVFHANTQAGRPSSRVDGQVNTSADGDAEKDRAALAGLKDRYCEFLRNPINESVTDTPMDIVRRIFACPVAGSAATPPTAVLLEKRDAMEITTTLPFALSLVMDPGPVNEFFTERCISIMVGDGEESP
;
A
#
# COMPACT_ATOMS: atom_id res chain seq x y z
N MET A 1 50.92 34.56 17.84
CA MET A 1 49.73 34.06 18.56
C MET A 1 49.45 32.65 18.09
N LEU A 2 49.50 31.66 18.99
CA LEU A 2 48.62 30.47 19.03
C LEU A 2 49.02 29.69 20.29
N ARG A 3 48.39 30.03 21.41
CA ARG A 3 48.36 29.21 22.62
C ARG A 3 47.56 27.95 22.27
N ILE A 4 48.22 26.82 22.08
CA ILE A 4 47.55 25.52 22.10
C ILE A 4 47.40 25.14 23.56
N GLY A 5 46.15 25.13 24.04
CA GLY A 5 45.78 24.76 25.39
C GLY A 5 46.33 23.37 25.73
N ARG A 6 47.01 23.26 26.87
CA ARG A 6 47.41 21.97 27.45
C ARG A 6 46.14 21.16 27.72
N TRP A 7 45.91 20.12 26.93
CA TRP A 7 45.03 19.03 27.35
C TRP A 7 45.70 18.37 28.56
N ASN A 8 44.95 18.11 29.64
CA ASN A 8 45.47 17.43 30.81
C ASN A 8 46.08 16.08 30.38
N LEU A 9 47.39 15.91 30.59
CA LEU A 9 48.13 14.70 30.24
C LEU A 9 47.67 13.55 31.15
N ALA A 10 46.92 12.61 30.60
CA ALA A 10 46.50 11.38 31.26
C ALA A 10 47.38 10.23 30.73
N VAL A 11 48.47 9.96 31.44
CA VAL A 11 49.41 8.89 31.08
C VAL A 11 48.84 7.53 31.48
N VAL A 12 48.77 6.61 30.52
CA VAL A 12 48.34 5.22 30.76
C VAL A 12 49.56 4.31 30.82
N THR A 13 49.61 3.47 31.86
CA THR A 13 50.70 2.51 32.07
C THR A 13 50.49 1.23 31.28
N ALA A 14 51.58 0.58 30.88
CA ALA A 14 51.51 -0.70 30.17
C ALA A 14 50.73 -1.77 30.96
N ALA A 15 50.93 -1.82 32.29
CA ALA A 15 50.22 -2.75 33.17
C ALA A 15 48.70 -2.52 33.19
N ALA A 16 48.24 -1.26 33.18
CA ALA A 16 46.81 -0.94 33.17
C ALA A 16 46.12 -1.39 31.88
N ILE A 17 46.80 -1.27 30.74
CA ILE A 17 46.29 -1.71 29.43
C ILE A 17 46.21 -3.24 29.38
N THR A 18 47.28 -3.94 29.78
CA THR A 18 47.31 -5.40 29.77
C THR A 18 46.27 -5.97 30.73
N ASP A 19 46.13 -5.42 31.95
CA ASP A 19 45.10 -5.84 32.91
C ASP A 19 43.69 -5.59 32.36
N ALA A 20 43.42 -4.38 31.84
CA ALA A 20 42.12 -4.06 31.27
C ALA A 20 41.76 -4.96 30.08
N ALA A 21 42.69 -5.20 29.16
CA ALA A 21 42.47 -6.02 27.97
C ALA A 21 42.24 -7.49 28.32
N THR A 22 43.08 -8.07 29.18
CA THR A 22 42.97 -9.48 29.58
C THR A 22 41.70 -9.74 30.39
N LYS A 23 41.40 -8.88 31.36
CA LYS A 23 40.24 -9.04 32.23
C LYS A 23 38.92 -8.73 31.53
N LEU A 24 38.87 -7.75 30.63
CA LEU A 24 37.68 -7.50 29.81
C LEU A 24 37.39 -8.69 28.88
N ASN A 25 38.41 -9.20 28.19
CA ASN A 25 38.27 -10.39 27.36
C ASN A 25 37.77 -11.59 28.17
N ALA A 26 38.34 -11.82 29.38
CA ALA A 26 37.89 -12.88 30.26
C ALA A 26 36.42 -12.72 30.71
N LEU A 27 35.93 -11.50 30.93
CA LEU A 27 34.53 -11.23 31.29
C LEU A 27 33.55 -11.44 30.12
N LEU A 28 34.03 -11.26 28.89
CA LEU A 28 33.24 -11.38 27.66
C LEU A 28 33.34 -12.79 27.03
N ASP A 29 34.22 -13.67 27.52
CA ASP A 29 34.40 -15.03 27.03
C ASP A 29 33.24 -15.95 27.46
N VAL A 30 32.23 -16.04 26.61
CA VAL A 30 31.07 -16.94 26.80
C VAL A 30 31.39 -18.38 26.44
N LYS A 31 32.48 -18.64 25.70
CA LYS A 31 32.77 -19.97 25.15
C LYS A 31 33.37 -20.91 26.22
N ASN A 32 34.11 -20.34 27.15
CA ASN A 32 34.80 -21.09 28.22
C ASN A 32 34.12 -20.93 29.60
N ARG A 33 33.01 -20.19 29.70
CA ARG A 33 32.23 -20.03 30.94
C ARG A 33 30.91 -20.81 30.87
N THR A 34 30.50 -21.40 31.99
CA THR A 34 29.19 -22.06 32.14
C THR A 34 28.02 -21.06 32.13
N HIS A 35 28.26 -19.83 32.60
CA HIS A 35 27.29 -18.74 32.56
C HIS A 35 27.95 -17.42 32.13
N PRO A 36 27.24 -16.55 31.38
CA PRO A 36 27.72 -15.22 31.03
C PRO A 36 27.92 -14.37 32.29
N ALA A 37 28.91 -13.47 32.27
CA ALA A 37 29.16 -12.56 33.39
C ALA A 37 27.94 -11.62 33.61
N PRO A 38 27.55 -11.33 34.86
CA PRO A 38 26.45 -10.42 35.15
C PRO A 38 26.66 -9.03 34.53
N HIS A 39 25.61 -8.47 33.92
CA HIS A 39 25.67 -7.16 33.27
C HIS A 39 26.15 -6.05 34.21
N GLY A 40 25.83 -6.12 35.51
CA GLY A 40 26.29 -5.17 36.52
C GLY A 40 27.81 -5.20 36.73
N GLU A 41 28.41 -6.39 36.70
CA GLU A 41 29.85 -6.58 36.85
C GLU A 41 30.61 -6.02 35.64
N ILE A 42 30.12 -6.32 34.43
CA ILE A 42 30.68 -5.78 33.18
C ILE A 42 30.59 -4.25 33.21
N LYS A 43 29.41 -3.67 33.51
CA LYS A 43 29.22 -2.21 33.58
C LYS A 43 30.15 -1.55 34.59
N HIS A 44 30.33 -2.15 35.77
CA HIS A 44 31.23 -1.63 36.80
C HIS A 44 32.70 -1.65 36.34
N PHE A 45 33.15 -2.76 35.74
CA PHE A 45 34.51 -2.88 35.23
C PHE A 45 34.80 -1.92 34.07
N LEU A 46 33.84 -1.78 33.14
CA LEU A 46 33.93 -0.82 32.04
C LEU A 46 34.13 0.62 32.57
N LYS A 47 33.34 1.03 33.55
CA LYS A 47 33.41 2.38 34.13
C LYS A 47 34.69 2.64 34.91
N THR A 48 35.20 1.66 35.66
CA THR A 48 36.29 1.86 36.62
C THR A 48 37.68 1.57 36.06
N LYS A 49 37.80 0.70 35.05
CA LYS A 49 39.09 0.22 34.53
C LYS A 49 39.28 0.45 33.04
N VAL A 50 38.23 0.35 32.23
CA VAL A 50 38.33 0.48 30.77
C VAL A 50 38.20 1.93 30.31
N MET A 51 37.19 2.67 30.78
CA MET A 51 37.01 4.09 30.43
C MET A 51 38.23 4.97 30.76
N PRO A 52 38.90 4.83 31.92
CA PRO A 52 40.11 5.60 32.20
C PRO A 52 41.25 5.34 31.22
N VAL A 53 41.42 4.09 30.76
CA VAL A 53 42.41 3.72 29.74
C VAL A 53 42.05 4.34 28.39
N LEU A 54 40.77 4.24 27.98
CA LEU A 54 40.29 4.85 26.73
C LEU A 54 40.32 6.38 26.75
N ALA A 55 40.31 7.01 27.92
CA ALA A 55 40.45 8.47 28.11
C ALA A 55 41.93 8.93 28.13
N GLY A 56 42.88 7.99 28.12
CA GLY A 56 44.31 8.28 28.12
C GLY A 56 44.79 9.09 26.91
N THR A 57 45.72 10.01 27.13
CA THR A 57 46.27 10.86 26.05
C THR A 57 47.71 10.49 25.68
N GLU A 58 48.46 9.85 26.58
CA GLU A 58 49.83 9.39 26.30
C GLU A 58 50.12 8.01 26.90
N LEU A 59 51.07 7.28 26.30
CA LEU A 59 51.60 6.02 26.82
C LEU A 59 52.87 6.29 27.63
N ASP A 60 53.09 5.53 28.70
CA ASP A 60 54.34 5.64 29.47
C ASP A 60 55.59 5.34 28.60
N ARG A 61 56.76 5.84 29.01
CA ARG A 61 58.03 5.69 28.26
C ARG A 61 58.48 4.23 28.05
N ARG A 62 57.95 3.28 28.83
CA ARG A 62 58.20 1.84 28.72
C ARG A 62 57.17 1.14 27.82
N GLY A 63 56.07 1.82 27.45
CA GLY A 63 54.90 1.31 26.74
C GLY A 63 54.87 1.57 25.24
N ASN A 64 55.93 2.09 24.64
CA ASN A 64 55.99 2.28 23.18
C ASN A 64 56.37 0.99 22.41
N SER A 65 55.77 -0.16 22.77
CA SER A 65 56.00 -1.45 22.10
C SER A 65 54.86 -1.80 21.14
N THR A 66 55.17 -2.61 20.12
CA THR A 66 54.16 -3.13 19.18
C THR A 66 53.09 -3.95 19.88
N ASP A 67 53.49 -4.71 20.91
CA ASP A 67 52.59 -5.59 21.66
C ASP A 67 51.58 -4.79 22.47
N LEU A 68 52.00 -3.67 23.09
CA LEU A 68 51.08 -2.83 23.86
C LEU A 68 50.05 -2.15 22.95
N ARG A 69 50.46 -1.71 21.76
CA ARG A 69 49.53 -1.15 20.76
C ARG A 69 48.56 -2.19 20.23
N HIS A 70 49.00 -3.45 20.09
CA HIS A 70 48.11 -4.56 19.78
C HIS A 70 47.09 -4.80 20.89
N PHE A 71 47.50 -4.76 22.16
CA PHE A 71 46.60 -4.87 23.32
C PHE A 71 45.61 -3.70 23.42
N LEU A 72 46.00 -2.48 23.07
CA LEU A 72 45.06 -1.34 22.96
C LEU A 72 44.03 -1.56 21.85
N GLY A 73 44.46 -2.10 20.70
CA GLY A 73 43.54 -2.49 19.63
C GLY A 73 42.56 -3.57 20.08
N GLN A 74 43.03 -4.56 20.85
CA GLN A 74 42.19 -5.59 21.45
C GLN A 74 41.21 -5.00 22.48
N LEU A 75 41.69 -4.16 23.40
CA LEU A 75 40.87 -3.52 24.42
C LEU A 75 39.76 -2.68 23.78
N THR A 76 40.08 -1.91 22.74
CA THR A 76 39.11 -1.09 21.99
C THR A 76 38.04 -1.96 21.32
N ARG A 77 38.44 -3.09 20.71
CA ARG A 77 37.53 -4.08 20.15
C ARG A 77 36.61 -4.69 21.21
N ASP A 78 37.17 -5.10 22.32
CA ASP A 78 36.43 -5.77 23.40
C ASP A 78 35.51 -4.78 24.12
N ALA A 79 35.90 -3.50 24.23
CA ALA A 79 35.05 -2.42 24.72
C ALA A 79 33.87 -2.14 23.78
N ALA A 80 34.09 -2.11 22.46
CA ALA A 80 33.02 -1.97 21.48
C ALA A 80 32.05 -3.16 21.53
N PHE A 81 32.56 -4.39 21.67
CA PHE A 81 31.70 -5.57 21.87
C PHE A 81 30.90 -5.48 23.17
N ALA A 82 31.53 -5.05 24.26
CA ALA A 82 30.86 -4.89 25.54
C ALA A 82 29.73 -3.85 25.47
N ALA A 83 29.88 -2.77 24.69
CA ALA A 83 28.82 -1.79 24.47
C ALA A 83 27.54 -2.42 23.89
N VAL A 84 27.69 -3.37 22.96
CA VAL A 84 26.58 -4.14 22.37
C VAL A 84 25.94 -5.04 23.43
N ILE A 85 26.74 -5.78 24.19
CA ILE A 85 26.24 -6.72 25.21
C ILE A 85 25.47 -6.01 26.33
N VAL A 86 25.96 -4.86 26.80
CA VAL A 86 25.32 -4.12 27.91
C VAL A 86 24.14 -3.25 27.47
N GLY A 87 23.83 -3.21 26.17
CA GLY A 87 22.79 -2.37 25.58
C GLY A 87 23.06 -0.87 25.81
N ALA A 88 24.31 -0.43 25.63
CA ALA A 88 24.65 0.98 25.82
C ALA A 88 23.94 1.85 24.77
N ARG A 89 23.45 3.03 25.20
CA ARG A 89 22.94 4.03 24.25
C ARG A 89 24.12 4.60 23.43
N PRO A 90 23.93 4.93 22.13
CA PRO A 90 25.00 5.48 21.29
C PRO A 90 25.63 6.76 21.85
N GLU A 91 24.84 7.57 22.55
CA GLU A 91 25.25 8.85 23.15
C GLU A 91 25.85 8.68 24.56
N ALA A 92 25.91 7.46 25.08
CA ALA A 92 26.46 7.20 26.40
C ALA A 92 27.96 7.56 26.45
N SER A 93 28.39 8.13 27.57
CA SER A 93 29.79 8.55 27.79
C SER A 93 30.81 7.43 27.55
N PHE A 94 30.44 6.17 27.80
CA PHE A 94 31.26 5.01 27.49
C PHE A 94 31.48 4.82 25.98
N VAL A 95 30.42 4.91 25.19
CA VAL A 95 30.50 4.78 23.72
C VAL A 95 31.27 5.96 23.13
N GLN A 96 31.01 7.16 23.63
CA GLN A 96 31.75 8.37 23.25
C GLN A 96 33.25 8.24 23.57
N ALA A 97 33.63 7.68 24.73
CA ALA A 97 35.04 7.45 25.05
C ALA A 97 35.74 6.51 24.04
N ILE A 98 35.03 5.49 23.53
CA ILE A 98 35.56 4.61 22.48
C ILE A 98 35.73 5.40 21.17
N VAL A 99 34.70 6.15 20.76
CA VAL A 99 34.71 6.96 19.52
C VAL A 99 35.82 8.00 19.54
N THR A 100 35.94 8.78 20.61
CA THR A 100 37.00 9.79 20.78
C THR A 100 38.39 9.16 20.81
N CYS A 101 38.56 8.00 21.46
CA CYS A 101 39.83 7.27 21.48
C CYS A 101 40.31 6.90 20.06
N ILE A 102 39.37 6.53 19.18
CA ILE A 102 39.68 6.18 17.79
C ILE A 102 39.89 7.44 16.93
N LYS A 103 38.98 8.42 16.99
CA LYS A 103 39.03 9.63 16.16
C LYS A 103 40.28 10.48 16.41
N GLU A 104 40.72 10.56 17.66
CA GLU A 104 41.83 11.41 18.08
C GLU A 104 43.14 10.64 18.28
N ASP A 105 43.24 9.37 17.84
CA ASP A 105 44.42 8.54 18.07
C ASP A 105 45.72 9.16 17.52
N HIS A 106 45.65 9.93 16.42
CA HIS A 106 46.80 10.64 15.83
C HIS A 106 47.44 11.65 16.78
N GLN A 107 46.62 12.24 17.66
CA GLN A 107 47.04 13.20 18.69
C GLN A 107 47.22 12.56 20.07
N ARG A 108 46.87 11.26 20.21
CA ARG A 108 46.86 10.55 21.49
C ARG A 108 47.84 9.35 21.49
N MET A 109 47.36 8.15 21.80
CA MET A 109 48.19 6.97 22.05
C MET A 109 48.83 6.35 20.79
N ARG A 110 48.39 6.74 19.59
CA ARG A 110 48.92 6.30 18.28
C ARG A 110 48.98 4.78 18.09
N PHE A 111 47.92 4.08 18.50
CA PHE A 111 47.85 2.61 18.39
C PHE A 111 47.23 2.12 17.08
N LEU A 112 46.42 2.91 16.39
CA LEU A 112 45.72 2.50 15.15
C LEU A 112 46.67 2.04 14.03
N PRO A 113 47.85 2.65 13.79
CA PRO A 113 48.78 2.17 12.76
C PRO A 113 49.28 0.73 12.95
N LYS A 114 49.12 0.16 14.16
CA LYS A 114 49.52 -1.21 14.51
C LYS A 114 48.31 -2.13 14.77
N MET A 115 47.09 -1.64 14.58
CA MET A 115 45.87 -2.43 14.66
C MET A 115 45.76 -3.39 13.47
N SER A 116 45.34 -4.63 13.72
CA SER A 116 45.13 -5.60 12.65
C SER A 116 43.78 -5.40 11.96
N SER A 117 43.67 -5.78 10.69
CA SER A 117 42.39 -5.74 9.96
C SER A 117 41.26 -6.53 10.64
N PRO A 118 41.49 -7.72 11.25
CA PRO A 118 40.47 -8.41 12.03
C PRO A 118 39.96 -7.60 13.23
N GLN A 119 40.82 -6.82 13.89
CA GLN A 119 40.43 -5.94 14.99
C GLN A 119 39.59 -4.77 14.47
N ALA A 120 40.06 -4.08 13.43
CA ALA A 120 39.37 -2.95 12.83
C ALA A 120 37.98 -3.32 12.29
N SER A 121 37.88 -4.43 11.54
CA SER A 121 36.60 -4.89 10.99
C SER A 121 35.56 -5.25 12.06
N LYS A 122 36.00 -5.83 13.19
CA LYS A 122 35.12 -6.12 14.33
C LYS A 122 34.71 -4.86 15.09
N ILE A 123 35.63 -3.90 15.28
CA ILE A 123 35.29 -2.61 15.90
C ILE A 123 34.21 -1.91 15.06
N ILE A 124 34.36 -1.84 13.73
CA ILE A 124 33.35 -1.25 12.84
C ILE A 124 32.00 -1.97 13.01
N GLU A 125 31.98 -3.31 12.94
CA GLU A 125 30.75 -4.10 13.13
C GLU A 125 30.06 -3.79 14.47
N TYR A 126 30.83 -3.72 15.57
CA TYR A 126 30.27 -3.48 16.91
C TYR A 126 29.80 -2.04 17.10
N LEU A 127 30.50 -1.04 16.57
CA LEU A 127 30.05 0.36 16.62
C LEU A 127 28.76 0.55 15.82
N CYS A 128 28.66 -0.06 14.64
CA CYS A 128 27.42 -0.12 13.86
C CYS A 128 26.28 -0.77 14.65
N LYS A 129 26.51 -1.94 15.27
CA LYS A 129 25.53 -2.63 16.11
C LYS A 129 25.13 -1.85 17.37
N ALA A 130 26.04 -1.07 17.93
CA ALA A 130 25.78 -0.17 19.05
C ALA A 130 25.04 1.12 18.65
N GLY A 131 24.80 1.33 17.34
CA GLY A 131 24.04 2.47 16.82
C GLY A 131 24.83 3.78 16.72
N VAL A 132 26.17 3.72 16.65
CA VAL A 132 27.01 4.93 16.56
C VAL A 132 26.81 5.65 15.23
N THR A 133 26.33 6.89 15.29
CA THR A 133 26.01 7.74 14.12
C THR A 133 27.16 8.65 13.66
N ASP A 134 28.19 8.83 14.49
CA ASP A 134 29.38 9.64 14.14
C ASP A 134 30.16 8.98 13.00
N THR A 135 30.06 9.53 11.79
CA THR A 135 30.63 8.94 10.58
C THR A 135 32.15 9.08 10.50
N GLU A 136 32.76 10.00 11.24
CA GLU A 136 34.20 10.31 11.16
C GLU A 136 35.08 9.22 11.76
N VAL A 137 34.53 8.37 12.65
CA VAL A 137 35.27 7.25 13.26
C VAL A 137 35.60 6.14 12.26
N TYR A 138 34.72 5.92 11.27
CA TYR A 138 34.80 4.78 10.38
C TYR A 138 35.92 4.88 9.35
N PRO A 139 36.18 6.01 8.65
CA PRO A 139 37.27 6.12 7.68
C PRO A 139 38.64 5.75 8.27
N VAL A 140 38.91 6.14 9.51
CA VAL A 140 40.16 5.83 10.20
C VAL A 140 40.32 4.31 10.36
N LEU A 141 39.25 3.62 10.76
CA LEU A 141 39.23 2.17 10.90
C LEU A 141 39.26 1.44 9.54
N ILE A 142 38.53 1.94 8.55
CA ILE A 142 38.47 1.37 7.18
C ILE A 142 39.86 1.39 6.55
N SER A 143 40.67 2.42 6.80
CA SER A 143 42.05 2.50 6.31
C SER A 143 42.98 1.37 6.81
N ARG A 144 42.55 0.60 7.82
CA ARG A 144 43.30 -0.54 8.38
C ARG A 144 42.85 -1.88 7.80
N LEU A 145 41.89 -1.88 6.88
CA LEU A 145 41.37 -3.11 6.31
C LEU A 145 42.33 -3.73 5.29
N ASN A 146 42.48 -5.05 5.34
CA ASN A 146 43.13 -5.82 4.30
C ASN A 146 42.09 -6.21 3.25
N PHE A 147 42.09 -5.54 2.10
CA PHE A 147 41.16 -5.82 1.01
C PHE A 147 41.41 -7.19 0.34
N GLY A 148 42.56 -7.82 0.60
CA GLY A 148 42.81 -9.22 0.25
C GLY A 148 42.00 -10.24 1.06
N THR A 149 41.30 -9.83 2.13
CA THR A 149 40.51 -10.72 2.99
C THR A 149 39.01 -10.47 2.87
N LEU A 150 38.34 -11.18 1.95
CA LEU A 150 36.91 -11.00 1.63
C LEU A 150 35.96 -11.08 2.85
N ASN A 151 36.24 -11.93 3.83
CA ASN A 151 35.44 -12.03 5.05
C ASN A 151 35.43 -10.71 5.83
N GLU A 152 36.57 -10.03 5.92
CA GLU A 152 36.72 -8.78 6.66
C GLU A 152 36.09 -7.61 5.91
N LEU A 153 36.30 -7.54 4.59
CA LEU A 153 35.62 -6.59 3.71
C LEU A 153 34.10 -6.76 3.75
N GLY A 154 33.62 -8.00 3.59
CA GLY A 154 32.20 -8.34 3.64
C GLY A 154 31.55 -8.03 4.98
N ARG A 155 32.26 -8.26 6.10
CA ARG A 155 31.80 -7.86 7.44
C ARG A 155 31.57 -6.36 7.53
N VAL A 156 32.56 -5.57 7.10
CA VAL A 156 32.50 -4.10 7.17
C VAL A 156 31.40 -3.55 6.26
N MET A 157 31.43 -3.91 4.97
CA MET A 157 30.46 -3.37 4.01
C MET A 157 29.03 -3.70 4.40
N PHE A 158 28.78 -4.91 4.91
CA PHE A 158 27.46 -5.31 5.37
C PHE A 158 27.04 -4.54 6.64
N ALA A 159 27.92 -4.40 7.63
CA ALA A 159 27.62 -3.63 8.85
C ALA A 159 27.26 -2.16 8.55
N LEU A 160 28.03 -1.52 7.66
CA LEU A 160 27.75 -0.16 7.19
C LEU A 160 26.41 -0.10 6.43
N THR A 161 26.16 -1.06 5.54
CA THR A 161 24.93 -1.14 4.74
C THR A 161 23.68 -1.32 5.60
N GLU A 162 23.73 -2.17 6.63
CA GLU A 162 22.59 -2.39 7.53
C GLU A 162 22.35 -1.21 8.47
N SER A 163 23.38 -0.41 8.75
CA SER A 163 23.28 0.81 9.57
C SER A 163 22.94 2.07 8.75
N GLY A 164 22.70 1.93 7.43
CA GLY A 164 22.35 3.04 6.54
C GLY A 164 23.53 3.89 6.05
N PHE A 165 24.78 3.52 6.36
CA PHE A 165 25.98 4.26 5.95
C PHE A 165 26.43 3.91 4.53
N HIS A 166 25.53 4.05 3.55
CA HIS A 166 25.80 3.73 2.15
C HIS A 166 26.90 4.61 1.54
N THR A 167 26.95 5.88 1.90
CA THR A 167 27.97 6.85 1.47
C THR A 167 29.38 6.44 1.90
N LEU A 168 29.56 5.88 3.10
CA LEU A 168 30.86 5.38 3.54
C LEU A 168 31.34 4.19 2.69
N ASN A 169 30.44 3.29 2.31
CA ASN A 169 30.79 2.22 1.38
C ASN A 169 31.23 2.78 0.02
N MET A 170 30.50 3.77 -0.50
CA MET A 170 30.76 4.29 -1.85
C MET A 170 31.94 5.25 -1.94
N LEU A 171 32.16 6.12 -0.96
CA LEU A 171 33.19 7.15 -1.00
C LEU A 171 34.47 6.81 -0.23
N VAL A 172 34.45 5.76 0.60
CA VAL A 172 35.61 5.38 1.43
C VAL A 172 36.03 3.94 1.14
N VAL A 173 35.13 2.96 1.28
CA VAL A 173 35.52 1.54 1.11
C VAL A 173 35.86 1.24 -0.36
N VAL A 174 34.99 1.63 -1.30
CA VAL A 174 35.18 1.35 -2.73
C VAL A 174 36.47 1.97 -3.29
N PRO A 175 36.79 3.27 -3.05
CA PRO A 175 38.02 3.88 -3.55
C PRO A 175 39.32 3.31 -2.98
N LEU A 176 39.29 2.72 -1.78
CA LEU A 176 40.47 2.13 -1.16
C LEU A 176 40.84 0.75 -1.73
N TYR A 177 39.93 0.11 -2.46
CA TYR A 177 40.23 -1.13 -3.17
C TYR A 177 41.19 -0.88 -4.33
N SER A 178 42.33 -1.57 -4.32
CA SER A 178 43.45 -1.32 -5.25
C SER A 178 43.63 -2.44 -6.29
N GLY A 179 42.64 -3.34 -6.42
CA GLY A 179 42.69 -4.45 -7.38
C GLY A 179 43.24 -5.75 -6.81
N GLU A 180 43.16 -5.95 -5.50
CA GLU A 180 43.55 -7.19 -4.83
C GLU A 180 42.80 -8.40 -5.42
N LYS A 181 43.54 -9.47 -5.74
CA LYS A 181 42.96 -10.72 -6.27
C LYS A 181 42.81 -11.75 -5.15
N TRP A 182 41.78 -12.59 -5.27
CA TRP A 182 41.48 -13.63 -4.29
C TRP A 182 41.65 -15.02 -4.90
N THR A 183 42.17 -15.95 -4.10
CA THR A 183 42.21 -17.39 -4.41
C THR A 183 41.21 -18.12 -3.52
N LEU A 184 40.69 -19.26 -3.97
CA LEU A 184 39.69 -20.00 -3.21
C LEU A 184 40.28 -20.55 -1.91
N GLU A 185 39.69 -20.17 -0.77
CA GLU A 185 40.10 -20.63 0.56
C GLU A 185 38.90 -21.16 1.35
N PHE A 186 39.06 -22.34 1.95
CA PHE A 186 38.08 -22.96 2.83
C PHE A 186 38.43 -22.71 4.30
N ASN A 187 37.44 -22.26 5.09
CA ASN A 187 37.55 -22.12 6.53
C ASN A 187 37.60 -23.49 7.20
N LYS A 188 38.80 -23.94 7.61
CA LYS A 188 39.04 -25.25 8.23
C LYS A 188 38.55 -25.39 9.68
N THR A 189 37.83 -24.40 10.24
CA THR A 189 37.57 -24.29 11.69
C THR A 189 36.32 -25.01 12.20
N LYS A 190 35.50 -25.65 11.34
CA LYS A 190 34.35 -26.47 11.76
C LYS A 190 34.28 -27.80 10.99
N LYS A 191 34.34 -28.92 11.70
CA LYS A 191 34.40 -30.29 11.14
C LYS A 191 33.25 -30.66 10.16
N ASN A 192 32.12 -29.94 10.18
CA ASN A 192 30.93 -30.28 9.37
C ASN A 192 30.39 -29.13 8.49
N SER A 193 31.12 -28.03 8.27
CA SER A 193 30.68 -26.94 7.37
C SER A 193 31.86 -26.28 6.66
N SER A 194 32.08 -26.61 5.38
CA SER A 194 33.11 -26.00 4.55
C SER A 194 32.65 -24.63 4.02
N SER A 195 32.61 -23.60 4.88
CA SER A 195 32.46 -22.21 4.44
C SER A 195 33.71 -21.78 3.69
N CYS A 196 33.57 -21.10 2.55
CA CYS A 196 34.69 -20.55 1.79
C CYS A 196 34.52 -19.06 1.53
N ASN A 197 35.61 -18.41 1.14
CA ASN A 197 35.65 -16.98 0.84
C ASN A 197 34.84 -16.57 -0.42
N ALA A 198 34.45 -17.51 -1.30
CA ALA A 198 33.50 -17.24 -2.38
C ALA A 198 32.11 -16.81 -1.84
N PHE A 199 31.70 -17.31 -0.67
CA PHE A 199 30.44 -16.89 -0.05
C PHE A 199 30.53 -15.45 0.46
N ASP A 200 31.69 -15.04 0.94
CA ASP A 200 31.95 -13.65 1.35
C ASP A 200 31.99 -12.71 0.13
N ALA A 201 32.52 -13.15 -1.02
CA ALA A 201 32.41 -12.39 -2.27
C ALA A 201 30.94 -12.11 -2.67
N VAL A 202 30.04 -13.08 -2.54
CA VAL A 202 28.59 -12.85 -2.76
C VAL A 202 28.03 -11.81 -1.80
N ARG A 203 28.46 -11.84 -0.53
CA ARG A 203 28.03 -10.84 0.48
C ARG A 203 28.54 -9.44 0.13
N VAL A 204 29.78 -9.32 -0.32
CA VAL A 204 30.37 -8.04 -0.78
C VAL A 204 29.59 -7.51 -1.98
N LEU A 205 29.30 -8.35 -2.99
CA LEU A 205 28.53 -7.95 -4.18
C LEU A 205 27.14 -7.40 -3.81
N ARG A 206 26.44 -8.05 -2.86
CA ARG A 206 25.14 -7.60 -2.36
C ARG A 206 25.22 -6.26 -1.64
N ALA A 207 26.21 -6.09 -0.76
CA ALA A 207 26.42 -4.84 -0.03
C ALA A 207 26.77 -3.68 -0.98
N LEU A 208 27.60 -3.97 -1.99
CA LEU A 208 27.99 -3.04 -3.05
C LEU A 208 26.78 -2.60 -3.87
N SER A 209 25.96 -3.55 -4.36
CA SER A 209 24.72 -3.26 -5.09
C SER A 209 23.75 -2.40 -4.28
N LYS A 210 23.47 -2.79 -3.01
CA LYS A 210 22.56 -2.06 -2.12
C LYS A 210 23.06 -0.64 -1.84
N SER A 211 24.34 -0.47 -1.55
CA SER A 211 24.93 0.84 -1.23
C SER A 211 25.05 1.74 -2.45
N CYS A 212 25.42 1.20 -3.62
CA CYS A 212 25.48 1.94 -4.86
C CYS A 212 24.09 2.48 -5.23
N ARG A 213 23.05 1.63 -5.19
CA ARG A 213 21.67 2.06 -5.46
C ARG A 213 21.19 3.15 -4.50
N ALA A 214 21.42 2.98 -3.20
CA ALA A 214 21.00 3.97 -2.21
C ALA A 214 21.72 5.31 -2.41
N TYR A 215 23.04 5.29 -2.65
CA TYR A 215 23.83 6.50 -2.86
C TYR A 215 23.50 7.21 -4.17
N VAL A 216 23.24 6.47 -5.26
CA VAL A 216 22.79 7.06 -6.53
C VAL A 216 21.43 7.75 -6.36
N GLU A 217 20.51 7.15 -5.64
CA GLU A 217 19.20 7.76 -5.37
C GLU A 217 19.33 9.02 -4.50
N GLU A 218 20.19 8.98 -3.48
CA GLU A 218 20.55 10.16 -2.69
C GLU A 218 21.10 11.30 -3.57
N CYS A 219 22.00 10.99 -4.50
CA CYS A 219 22.54 11.95 -5.46
C CYS A 219 21.47 12.50 -6.43
N ARG A 220 20.45 11.73 -6.79
CA ARG A 220 19.33 12.19 -7.63
C ARG A 220 18.39 13.14 -6.89
N CYS A 221 18.17 12.89 -5.61
CA CYS A 221 17.30 13.71 -4.76
C CYS A 221 17.99 15.00 -4.26
N ALA A 222 19.32 15.03 -4.20
CA ALA A 222 20.08 16.19 -3.76
C ALA A 222 20.12 17.30 -4.82
N SER A 223 20.04 18.57 -4.39
CA SER A 223 20.30 19.73 -5.26
C SER A 223 21.74 19.68 -5.79
N LYS A 224 21.93 19.95 -7.09
CA LYS A 224 23.17 19.76 -7.88
C LYS A 224 24.48 20.32 -7.28
N GLU A 225 24.44 21.12 -6.22
CA GLU A 225 25.60 21.84 -5.68
C GLU A 225 26.33 21.11 -4.52
N GLY A 226 25.84 19.94 -4.05
CA GLY A 226 26.34 19.35 -2.79
C GLY A 226 26.89 17.91 -2.81
N THR A 227 26.79 17.13 -3.89
CA THR A 227 27.09 15.69 -3.87
C THR A 227 28.39 15.32 -4.60
N THR A 228 29.24 14.52 -3.94
CA THR A 228 30.48 13.97 -4.51
C THR A 228 30.14 12.90 -5.56
N GLU A 229 30.80 12.95 -6.73
CA GLU A 229 30.56 11.97 -7.80
C GLU A 229 30.89 10.53 -7.36
N VAL A 230 30.13 9.56 -7.87
CA VAL A 230 30.37 8.14 -7.65
C VAL A 230 31.74 7.74 -8.24
N PRO A 231 32.64 7.07 -7.51
CA PRO A 231 33.95 6.65 -8.01
C PRO A 231 33.82 5.49 -8.98
N ARG A 232 33.53 5.80 -10.25
CA ARG A 232 33.14 4.84 -11.28
C ARG A 232 34.20 3.77 -11.54
N GLU A 233 35.46 4.17 -11.61
CA GLU A 233 36.59 3.27 -11.91
C GLU A 233 36.79 2.24 -10.80
N SER A 234 36.90 2.68 -9.54
CA SER A 234 37.06 1.81 -8.38
C SER A 234 35.85 0.89 -8.17
N LEU A 235 34.64 1.40 -8.41
CA LEU A 235 33.39 0.61 -8.38
C LEU A 235 33.43 -0.51 -9.42
N ASN A 236 33.79 -0.17 -10.66
CA ASN A 236 33.88 -1.14 -11.75
C ASN A 236 34.98 -2.16 -11.47
N LEU A 237 36.14 -1.74 -10.98
CA LEU A 237 37.26 -2.62 -10.63
C LEU A 237 36.84 -3.64 -9.56
N LEU A 238 36.24 -3.19 -8.45
CA LEU A 238 35.78 -4.08 -7.38
C LEU A 238 34.69 -5.04 -7.86
N ARG A 239 33.67 -4.52 -8.54
CA ARG A 239 32.56 -5.34 -9.06
C ARG A 239 33.06 -6.40 -10.04
N ASN A 240 33.91 -6.04 -10.99
CA ASN A 240 34.40 -6.94 -12.03
C ASN A 240 35.29 -8.04 -11.43
N ASN A 241 36.18 -7.70 -10.48
CA ASN A 241 37.04 -8.68 -9.82
C ASN A 241 36.23 -9.65 -8.94
N ILE A 242 35.17 -9.18 -8.27
CA ILE A 242 34.26 -10.06 -7.53
C ILE A 242 33.53 -11.02 -8.48
N LEU A 243 32.99 -10.50 -9.59
CA LEU A 243 32.30 -11.34 -10.57
C LEU A 243 33.24 -12.38 -11.18
N HIS A 244 34.47 -11.99 -11.54
CA HIS A 244 35.48 -12.91 -12.04
C HIS A 244 35.73 -14.03 -11.01
N PHE A 245 36.01 -13.67 -9.76
CA PHE A 245 36.27 -14.64 -8.70
C PHE A 245 35.08 -15.61 -8.47
N LEU A 246 33.85 -15.12 -8.57
CA LEU A 246 32.65 -15.95 -8.41
C LEU A 246 32.46 -16.93 -9.57
N PHE A 247 32.68 -16.49 -10.81
CA PHE A 247 32.54 -17.35 -12.00
C PHE A 247 33.66 -18.38 -12.13
N GLU A 248 34.91 -17.98 -11.84
CA GLU A 248 36.06 -18.90 -11.79
C GLU A 248 35.84 -20.03 -10.76
N ASN A 249 35.12 -19.73 -9.68
CA ASN A 249 34.83 -20.65 -8.59
C ASN A 249 33.34 -21.10 -8.57
N ALA A 250 32.68 -21.13 -9.72
CA ALA A 250 31.26 -21.48 -9.85
C ALA A 250 30.89 -22.84 -9.21
N THR A 251 31.83 -23.79 -9.16
CA THR A 251 31.62 -25.16 -8.66
C THR A 251 31.35 -25.24 -7.16
N VAL A 252 31.79 -24.25 -6.37
CA VAL A 252 31.51 -24.20 -4.92
C VAL A 252 30.24 -23.44 -4.57
N LEU A 253 29.65 -22.72 -5.54
CA LEU A 253 28.46 -21.90 -5.35
C LEU A 253 27.18 -22.74 -5.49
N ARG A 254 26.42 -22.79 -4.40
CA ARG A 254 25.06 -23.35 -4.34
C ARG A 254 24.00 -22.42 -4.93
N GLY A 255 22.81 -22.93 -5.26
CA GLY A 255 21.70 -22.16 -5.85
C GLY A 255 21.37 -20.86 -5.10
N ALA A 256 21.43 -20.86 -3.76
CA ALA A 256 21.14 -19.66 -2.96
C ALA A 256 22.16 -18.53 -3.19
N HIS A 257 23.40 -18.88 -3.55
CA HIS A 257 24.43 -17.92 -3.93
C HIS A 257 24.12 -17.31 -5.29
N TRP A 258 23.76 -18.14 -6.27
CA TRP A 258 23.36 -17.69 -7.60
C TRP A 258 22.14 -16.77 -7.58
N LEU A 259 21.14 -17.10 -6.75
CA LEU A 259 19.99 -16.23 -6.50
C LEU A 259 20.41 -14.85 -6.00
N ASN A 260 21.33 -14.82 -5.04
CA ASN A 260 21.84 -13.58 -4.46
C ASN A 260 22.66 -12.77 -5.46
N ILE A 261 23.43 -13.42 -6.34
CA ILE A 261 24.18 -12.79 -7.44
C ILE A 261 23.19 -12.15 -8.43
N ALA A 262 22.21 -12.93 -8.92
CA ALA A 262 21.18 -12.44 -9.84
C ALA A 262 20.47 -11.20 -9.28
N ARG A 263 20.02 -11.26 -8.02
CA ARG A 263 19.36 -10.13 -7.35
C ARG A 263 20.26 -8.91 -7.21
N ALA A 264 21.54 -9.10 -6.86
CA ALA A 264 22.46 -8.00 -6.70
C ALA A 264 22.70 -7.29 -8.04
N LEU A 265 22.85 -8.05 -9.13
CA LEU A 265 23.09 -7.50 -10.46
C LEU A 265 21.86 -6.83 -11.07
N LEU A 266 20.67 -7.40 -10.87
CA LEU A 266 19.42 -6.80 -11.33
C LEU A 266 19.14 -5.43 -10.72
N ASN A 267 19.52 -5.23 -9.46
CA ASN A 267 19.27 -3.99 -8.72
C ASN A 267 20.41 -2.97 -8.84
N PHE A 268 21.44 -3.24 -9.65
CA PHE A 268 22.51 -2.28 -9.90
C PHE A 268 21.97 -1.08 -10.71
N PRO A 269 22.34 0.17 -10.39
CA PRO A 269 21.87 1.33 -11.16
C PRO A 269 22.25 1.24 -12.64
N MET A 270 21.36 1.70 -13.52
CA MET A 270 21.53 1.58 -14.98
C MET A 270 22.82 2.26 -15.47
N GLU A 271 23.18 3.39 -14.86
CA GLU A 271 24.40 4.15 -15.13
C GLU A 271 25.69 3.36 -14.86
N PHE A 272 25.60 2.35 -14.00
CA PHE A 272 26.68 1.43 -13.63
C PHE A 272 26.33 -0.01 -13.97
N SER A 273 25.46 -0.24 -14.95
CA SER A 273 25.07 -1.58 -15.38
C SER A 273 26.02 -2.16 -16.43
N GLU A 274 26.77 -1.32 -17.13
CA GLU A 274 27.69 -1.76 -18.18
C GLU A 274 28.92 -2.51 -17.63
N LEU A 275 29.27 -3.62 -18.29
CA LEU A 275 30.38 -4.50 -17.93
C LEU A 275 31.46 -4.53 -19.02
N ARG A 276 31.72 -3.42 -19.73
CA ARG A 276 32.69 -3.34 -20.84
C ARG A 276 34.08 -3.83 -20.45
N ASN A 277 34.62 -3.35 -19.33
CA ASN A 277 35.95 -3.76 -18.88
C ASN A 277 35.97 -5.23 -18.45
N PHE A 278 34.88 -5.75 -17.89
CA PHE A 278 34.78 -7.17 -17.54
C PHE A 278 34.80 -8.08 -18.77
N ALA A 279 34.09 -7.70 -19.83
CA ALA A 279 34.12 -8.37 -21.12
C ALA A 279 35.52 -8.39 -21.73
N HIS A 280 36.20 -7.23 -21.74
CA HIS A 280 37.56 -7.09 -22.25
C HIS A 280 38.59 -7.90 -21.44
N ASP A 281 38.54 -7.81 -20.11
CA ASP A 281 39.54 -8.39 -19.23
C ASP A 281 39.34 -9.90 -19.02
N TYR A 282 38.12 -10.42 -19.24
CA TYR A 282 37.73 -11.82 -18.97
C TYR A 282 36.91 -12.46 -20.11
N PRO A 283 37.50 -12.65 -21.30
CA PRO A 283 36.78 -13.10 -22.49
C PRO A 283 36.17 -14.52 -22.37
N ALA A 284 36.74 -15.40 -21.54
CA ALA A 284 36.20 -16.74 -21.32
C ALA A 284 34.82 -16.70 -20.63
N ILE A 285 34.65 -15.81 -19.64
CA ILE A 285 33.37 -15.62 -18.94
C ILE A 285 32.39 -14.87 -19.83
N GLU A 286 32.88 -13.93 -20.65
CA GLU A 286 32.06 -13.25 -21.66
C GLU A 286 31.44 -14.24 -22.66
N ASN A 287 32.25 -15.20 -23.13
CA ASN A 287 31.79 -16.27 -24.03
C ASN A 287 30.77 -17.19 -23.36
N GLU A 288 30.95 -17.52 -22.07
CA GLU A 288 29.96 -18.26 -21.29
C GLU A 288 28.62 -17.50 -21.23
N VAL A 289 28.66 -16.20 -20.98
CA VAL A 289 27.45 -15.35 -20.90
C VAL A 289 26.74 -15.25 -22.25
N ARG A 290 27.49 -15.03 -23.34
CA ARG A 290 26.93 -15.00 -24.69
C ARG A 290 26.33 -16.33 -25.10
N SER A 291 27.02 -17.43 -24.81
CA SER A 291 26.56 -18.79 -25.14
C SER A 291 25.28 -19.17 -24.38
N ALA A 292 25.22 -18.90 -23.07
CA ALA A 292 24.06 -19.21 -22.24
C ALA A 292 22.79 -18.46 -22.67
N LEU A 293 22.94 -17.29 -23.31
CA LEU A 293 21.83 -16.43 -23.74
C LEU A 293 21.61 -16.43 -25.26
N CYS A 294 22.36 -17.23 -26.02
CA CYS A 294 22.31 -17.28 -27.49
C CYS A 294 22.43 -15.88 -28.15
N LEU A 295 23.30 -15.00 -27.62
CA LEU A 295 23.52 -13.67 -28.20
C LEU A 295 24.38 -13.81 -29.47
N SER A 296 23.94 -13.21 -30.60
CA SER A 296 24.67 -13.25 -31.87
C SER A 296 26.07 -12.61 -31.75
N THR A 297 27.05 -13.21 -32.44
CA THR A 297 28.45 -12.75 -32.54
C THR A 297 28.63 -11.47 -33.38
N ASP A 298 27.62 -11.06 -34.16
CA ASP A 298 27.82 -10.13 -35.29
C ASP A 298 27.64 -8.64 -34.95
N CYS A 299 28.01 -8.20 -33.74
CA CYS A 299 27.92 -6.78 -33.33
C CYS A 299 29.27 -6.20 -32.87
N THR A 300 30.34 -6.55 -33.58
CA THR A 300 31.69 -6.00 -33.36
C THR A 300 32.30 -5.37 -34.60
N ASP A 301 31.49 -4.68 -35.43
CA ASP A 301 32.03 -3.76 -36.44
C ASP A 301 31.57 -2.33 -36.14
N ALA A 302 32.40 -1.59 -35.40
CA ALA A 302 32.30 -0.14 -35.28
C ALA A 302 33.31 0.51 -36.23
N SER A 303 32.90 0.69 -37.49
CA SER A 303 33.50 1.70 -38.36
C SER A 303 32.94 3.07 -37.97
N SER A 304 33.84 3.92 -37.49
CA SER A 304 33.82 5.39 -37.50
C SER A 304 32.47 6.09 -37.78
N SER A 305 31.78 6.55 -36.72
CA SER A 305 31.16 7.89 -36.69
C SER A 305 30.68 8.22 -35.28
N HIS A 306 30.78 9.49 -34.93
CA HIS A 306 30.47 10.05 -33.63
C HIS A 306 28.98 9.90 -33.24
N HIS A 307 28.73 9.66 -31.95
CA HIS A 307 27.50 9.95 -31.18
C HIS A 307 26.30 8.98 -31.10
N LEU A 308 26.46 7.66 -31.27
CA LEU A 308 25.48 6.70 -30.75
C LEU A 308 26.19 5.58 -29.97
N VAL A 309 26.00 5.56 -28.65
CA VAL A 309 26.59 4.55 -27.76
C VAL A 309 25.91 3.21 -28.03
N THR A 310 26.56 2.32 -28.78
CA THR A 310 26.10 0.94 -28.96
C THR A 310 26.10 0.24 -27.59
N PRO A 311 24.98 -0.32 -27.11
CA PRO A 311 24.92 -0.96 -25.81
C PRO A 311 25.85 -2.19 -25.79
N CYS A 312 26.70 -2.28 -24.77
CA CYS A 312 27.58 -3.42 -24.58
C CYS A 312 26.76 -4.72 -24.49
N ALA A 313 27.16 -5.75 -25.24
CA ALA A 313 26.47 -7.05 -25.26
C ALA A 313 26.45 -7.75 -23.89
N VAL A 314 27.38 -7.39 -22.98
CA VAL A 314 27.47 -7.91 -21.62
C VAL A 314 27.27 -6.79 -20.60
N ASN A 315 26.26 -6.94 -19.74
CA ASN A 315 25.89 -5.99 -18.69
C ASN A 315 25.40 -6.76 -17.44
N CYS A 316 25.11 -6.04 -16.35
CA CYS A 316 24.64 -6.65 -15.11
C CYS A 316 23.38 -7.51 -15.32
N GLU A 317 22.47 -7.11 -16.21
CA GLU A 317 21.26 -7.88 -16.52
C GLU A 317 21.60 -9.23 -17.19
N THR A 318 22.50 -9.26 -18.19
CA THR A 318 22.87 -10.49 -18.89
C THR A 318 23.64 -11.44 -17.98
N VAL A 319 24.58 -10.95 -17.17
CA VAL A 319 25.28 -11.77 -16.17
C VAL A 319 24.32 -12.27 -15.08
N GLY A 320 23.37 -11.43 -14.67
CA GLY A 320 22.29 -11.82 -13.77
C GLY A 320 21.38 -12.92 -14.34
N ALA A 321 21.09 -12.87 -15.64
CA ALA A 321 20.32 -13.90 -16.34
C ALA A 321 21.06 -15.25 -16.38
N VAL A 322 22.39 -15.25 -16.56
CA VAL A 322 23.21 -16.48 -16.46
C VAL A 322 23.19 -17.05 -15.05
N ALA A 323 23.29 -16.19 -14.03
CA ALA A 323 23.15 -16.65 -12.64
C ALA A 323 21.77 -17.28 -12.39
N MET A 324 20.71 -16.76 -12.99
CA MET A 324 19.39 -17.38 -12.92
C MET A 324 19.31 -18.71 -13.69
N GLU A 325 19.93 -18.81 -14.87
CA GLU A 325 20.02 -20.07 -15.62
C GLU A 325 20.66 -21.18 -14.77
N ARG A 326 21.75 -20.86 -14.07
CA ARG A 326 22.46 -21.76 -13.14
C ARG A 326 21.56 -22.30 -12.01
N ILE A 327 20.56 -21.53 -11.55
CA ILE A 327 19.60 -21.98 -10.52
C ILE A 327 18.66 -23.06 -11.09
N PHE A 328 18.21 -22.88 -12.34
CA PHE A 328 17.24 -23.77 -12.98
C PHE A 328 17.88 -25.00 -13.64
N GLN A 329 19.15 -24.93 -14.05
CA GLN A 329 19.87 -26.03 -14.71
C GLN A 329 19.71 -27.38 -14.00
N TYR A 330 19.87 -27.41 -12.68
CA TYR A 330 19.72 -28.64 -11.89
C TYR A 330 18.28 -29.18 -11.87
N ALA A 331 17.29 -28.29 -11.73
CA ALA A 331 15.87 -28.65 -11.67
C ALA A 331 15.32 -29.10 -13.04
N GLU A 332 15.78 -28.47 -14.11
CA GLU A 332 15.40 -28.78 -15.49
C GLU A 332 16.01 -30.11 -15.97
N GLN A 333 17.29 -30.36 -15.66
CA GLN A 333 17.97 -31.62 -16.01
C GLN A 333 17.36 -32.86 -15.32
N ARG A 334 16.75 -32.70 -14.13
CA ARG A 334 16.01 -33.80 -13.47
C ARG A 334 14.61 -34.01 -14.06
N SER A 335 13.99 -32.96 -14.61
CA SER A 335 12.64 -33.04 -15.17
C SER A 335 12.60 -33.81 -16.50
N ASP A 336 13.70 -33.81 -17.26
CA ASP A 336 13.84 -34.53 -18.54
C ASP A 336 14.18 -36.03 -18.38
N VAL A 337 14.42 -36.54 -17.16
CA VAL A 337 14.87 -37.94 -16.91
C VAL A 337 13.73 -38.90 -16.53
N SER A 338 12.47 -38.45 -16.48
CA SER A 338 11.32 -39.35 -16.30
C SER A 338 10.94 -40.07 -17.59
N ASP A 339 11.71 -41.11 -17.95
CA ASP A 339 11.18 -42.26 -18.70
C ASP A 339 12.06 -43.55 -18.65
N VAL A 340 13.09 -43.64 -17.80
CA VAL A 340 13.91 -44.86 -17.72
C VAL A 340 13.98 -45.41 -16.29
N LYS A 341 13.09 -46.38 -16.06
CA LYS A 341 13.12 -47.51 -15.10
C LYS A 341 13.54 -47.23 -13.65
N LEU A 342 12.52 -47.27 -12.79
CA LEU A 342 12.53 -47.58 -11.36
C LEU A 342 13.58 -48.64 -10.97
N GLU A 343 14.41 -48.32 -9.99
CA GLU A 343 14.75 -49.19 -8.85
C GLU A 343 15.61 -48.42 -7.82
N SER A 344 14.96 -47.50 -7.10
CA SER A 344 15.30 -47.10 -5.72
C SER A 344 14.26 -46.08 -5.23
N PRO A 345 13.76 -46.20 -3.98
CA PRO A 345 12.86 -45.22 -3.41
C PRO A 345 13.70 -44.02 -2.95
N ILE A 346 14.05 -43.12 -3.88
CA ILE A 346 14.56 -41.82 -3.49
C ILE A 346 13.34 -41.05 -2.97
N GLU A 347 13.20 -40.95 -1.65
CA GLU A 347 12.35 -39.95 -0.99
C GLU A 347 12.48 -38.64 -1.78
N ALA A 348 11.37 -38.14 -2.34
CA ALA A 348 11.37 -37.10 -3.37
C ALA A 348 12.29 -35.91 -3.03
N GLU A 349 13.54 -35.96 -3.50
CA GLU A 349 14.55 -34.95 -3.18
C GLU A 349 14.10 -33.61 -3.76
N PHE A 350 14.12 -32.58 -2.93
CA PHE A 350 13.78 -31.21 -3.31
C PHE A 350 14.55 -30.79 -4.58
N PRO A 351 13.87 -30.37 -5.67
CA PRO A 351 14.47 -30.29 -7.00
C PRO A 351 15.35 -29.07 -7.24
N PHE A 352 15.43 -28.15 -6.28
CA PHE A 352 16.31 -26.97 -6.35
C PHE A 352 17.42 -27.06 -5.32
N ASP A 353 18.61 -26.55 -5.63
CA ASP A 353 19.67 -26.32 -4.65
C ASP A 353 19.43 -25.02 -3.85
N LEU A 354 18.25 -24.92 -3.24
CA LEU A 354 17.73 -23.74 -2.54
C LEU A 354 17.07 -24.12 -1.21
N SER A 355 16.95 -23.15 -0.31
CA SER A 355 16.01 -23.30 0.80
C SER A 355 14.57 -23.04 0.31
N TYR A 356 13.56 -23.57 1.01
CA TYR A 356 12.15 -23.26 0.71
C TYR A 356 11.88 -21.75 0.72
N SER A 357 12.51 -20.99 1.63
CA SER A 357 12.39 -19.53 1.69
C SER A 357 12.98 -18.81 0.47
N ASP A 358 14.01 -19.41 -0.15
CA ASP A 358 14.65 -18.85 -1.34
C ASP A 358 13.90 -19.16 -2.62
N LEU A 359 13.17 -20.28 -2.67
CA LEU A 359 12.29 -20.65 -3.78
C LEU A 359 11.24 -19.56 -4.05
N VAL A 360 10.61 -19.04 -3.00
CA VAL A 360 9.59 -17.97 -3.10
C VAL A 360 10.14 -16.72 -3.78
N LYS A 361 11.44 -16.44 -3.61
CA LYS A 361 12.10 -15.24 -4.16
C LYS A 361 12.38 -15.35 -5.66
N LEU A 362 12.24 -16.54 -6.27
CA LEU A 362 12.45 -16.73 -7.71
C LEU A 362 11.33 -16.14 -8.56
N LEU A 363 10.08 -16.29 -8.12
CA LEU A 363 8.88 -15.83 -8.86
C LEU A 363 8.99 -14.37 -9.33
N PRO A 364 9.27 -13.38 -8.47
CA PRO A 364 9.36 -11.99 -8.91
C PRO A 364 10.56 -11.74 -9.84
N LEU A 365 11.58 -12.58 -9.85
CA LEU A 365 12.79 -12.40 -10.67
C LEU A 365 12.61 -12.93 -12.09
N LEU A 366 11.77 -13.94 -12.30
CA LEU A 366 11.52 -14.52 -13.62
C LEU A 366 10.96 -13.49 -14.62
N ASP A 367 10.12 -12.57 -14.16
CA ASP A 367 9.57 -11.48 -14.99
C ASP A 367 10.57 -10.32 -15.21
N GLN A 368 11.62 -10.22 -14.39
CA GLN A 368 12.57 -9.09 -14.41
C GLN A 368 13.82 -9.35 -15.27
N PHE A 369 13.97 -10.56 -15.83
CA PHE A 369 15.05 -10.92 -16.73
C PHE A 369 14.49 -11.39 -18.09
N PRO A 370 13.98 -10.47 -18.93
CA PRO A 370 13.33 -10.81 -20.20
C PRO A 370 14.25 -11.51 -21.20
N ARG A 371 15.58 -11.35 -21.06
CA ARG A 371 16.59 -11.97 -21.93
C ARG A 371 17.02 -13.39 -21.53
N MET A 372 16.57 -13.89 -20.38
CA MET A 372 17.01 -15.21 -19.86
C MET A 372 16.47 -16.40 -20.67
N ALA A 373 15.26 -16.28 -21.20
CA ALA A 373 14.54 -17.40 -21.77
C ALA A 373 13.42 -16.91 -22.70
N SER A 374 13.04 -17.74 -23.68
CA SER A 374 11.84 -17.48 -24.47
C SER A 374 10.60 -17.46 -23.56
N LEU A 375 9.56 -16.71 -23.95
CA LEU A 375 8.31 -16.63 -23.18
C LEU A 375 7.77 -18.01 -22.74
N PRO A 376 7.79 -19.07 -23.59
CA PRO A 376 7.38 -20.42 -23.18
C PRO A 376 8.29 -21.05 -22.10
N LYS A 377 9.61 -20.85 -22.18
CA LYS A 377 10.55 -21.39 -21.19
C LYS A 377 10.41 -20.67 -19.85
N THR A 378 10.21 -19.35 -19.84
CA THR A 378 9.88 -18.58 -18.62
C THR A 378 8.59 -19.08 -17.97
N GLN A 379 7.55 -19.33 -18.77
CA GLN A 379 6.28 -19.86 -18.25
C GLN A 379 6.44 -21.26 -17.65
N LYS A 380 7.20 -22.16 -18.28
CA LYS A 380 7.53 -23.48 -17.70
C LYS A 380 8.26 -23.36 -16.36
N ARG A 381 9.21 -22.42 -16.24
CA ARG A 381 9.92 -22.16 -14.98
C ARG A 381 9.01 -21.63 -13.88
N VAL A 382 8.10 -20.72 -14.21
CA VAL A 382 7.08 -20.24 -13.26
C VAL A 382 6.24 -21.42 -12.77
N GLU A 383 5.75 -22.26 -13.67
CA GLU A 383 4.94 -23.42 -13.31
C GLU A 383 5.71 -24.42 -12.43
N LEU A 384 6.98 -24.68 -12.73
CA LEU A 384 7.87 -25.53 -11.92
C LEU A 384 8.03 -24.97 -10.50
N VAL A 385 8.33 -23.67 -10.37
CA VAL A 385 8.47 -23.03 -9.05
C VAL A 385 7.16 -23.11 -8.27
N LEU A 386 6.02 -22.84 -8.91
CA LEU A 386 4.71 -22.95 -8.28
C LEU A 386 4.40 -24.37 -7.82
N GLN A 387 4.66 -25.38 -8.66
CA GLN A 387 4.44 -26.78 -8.33
C GLN A 387 5.25 -27.21 -7.11
N VAL A 388 6.55 -26.89 -7.09
CA VAL A 388 7.46 -27.27 -5.99
C VAL A 388 7.13 -26.52 -4.72
N MET A 389 6.81 -25.22 -4.82
CA MET A 389 6.39 -24.39 -3.69
C MET A 389 5.10 -24.93 -3.07
N CYS A 390 4.11 -25.24 -3.89
CA CYS A 390 2.83 -25.79 -3.44
C CYS A 390 2.99 -27.18 -2.83
N ALA A 391 3.85 -28.05 -3.36
CA ALA A 391 4.11 -29.37 -2.79
C ALA A 391 4.78 -29.32 -1.40
N ASN A 392 5.48 -28.22 -1.11
CA ASN A 392 6.27 -28.04 0.11
C ASN A 392 5.81 -26.83 0.95
N VAL A 393 4.56 -26.40 0.78
CA VAL A 393 4.03 -25.17 1.40
C VAL A 393 4.12 -25.21 2.93
N GLN A 394 3.97 -26.40 3.52
CA GLN A 394 4.10 -26.70 4.94
C GLN A 394 5.52 -26.52 5.52
N HIS A 395 6.53 -26.23 4.70
CA HIS A 395 7.88 -25.91 5.18
C HIS A 395 8.16 -24.41 5.19
N LEU A 396 7.25 -23.59 4.66
CA LEU A 396 7.38 -22.14 4.61
C LEU A 396 6.95 -21.49 5.92
N ARG A 397 7.66 -20.44 6.34
CA ARG A 397 7.24 -19.60 7.47
C ARG A 397 6.15 -18.64 7.02
N LEU A 398 5.39 -18.09 7.96
CA LEU A 398 4.35 -17.09 7.67
C LEU A 398 4.87 -15.93 6.81
N GLN A 399 6.06 -15.41 7.10
CA GLN A 399 6.65 -14.33 6.30
C GLN A 399 6.92 -14.76 4.86
N ASP A 400 7.39 -15.99 4.64
CA ASP A 400 7.64 -16.52 3.29
C ASP A 400 6.34 -16.71 2.51
N LEU A 401 5.28 -17.19 3.18
CA LEU A 401 3.93 -17.31 2.60
C LEU A 401 3.36 -15.95 2.18
N VAL A 402 3.54 -14.92 3.01
CA VAL A 402 3.14 -13.54 2.67
C VAL A 402 3.91 -13.01 1.45
N VAL A 403 5.22 -13.24 1.40
CA VAL A 403 6.05 -12.85 0.23
C VAL A 403 5.61 -13.63 -1.02
N ALA A 404 5.20 -14.89 -0.88
CA ALA A 404 4.68 -15.69 -1.98
C ALA A 404 3.37 -15.10 -2.53
N LEU A 405 2.39 -14.78 -1.68
CA LEU A 405 1.15 -14.13 -2.09
C LEU A 405 1.39 -12.77 -2.77
N GLN A 406 2.29 -11.95 -2.22
CA GLN A 406 2.67 -10.68 -2.84
C GLN A 406 3.32 -10.86 -4.22
N SER A 407 4.08 -11.94 -4.41
CA SER A 407 4.70 -12.27 -5.69
C SER A 407 3.66 -12.77 -6.69
N LEU A 408 2.74 -13.64 -6.26
CA LEU A 408 1.65 -14.18 -7.09
C LEU A 408 0.72 -13.09 -7.64
N ARG A 409 0.53 -11.99 -6.90
CA ARG A 409 -0.23 -10.82 -7.37
C ARG A 409 0.34 -10.20 -8.66
N ARG A 410 1.63 -10.35 -8.92
CA ARG A 410 2.31 -9.77 -10.10
C ARG A 410 2.28 -10.71 -11.32
N ILE A 411 2.02 -12.00 -11.11
CA ILE A 411 1.99 -13.01 -12.16
C ILE A 411 0.64 -12.96 -12.87
N ARG A 412 0.63 -13.21 -14.19
CA ARG A 412 -0.61 -13.30 -14.96
C ARG A 412 -1.55 -14.38 -14.35
N PRO A 413 -2.85 -14.08 -14.20
CA PRO A 413 -3.82 -15.05 -13.68
C PRO A 413 -3.86 -16.30 -14.57
N SER A 414 -3.75 -17.47 -13.95
CA SER A 414 -3.93 -18.79 -14.58
C SER A 414 -4.57 -19.74 -13.57
N ALA A 415 -5.15 -20.86 -14.01
CA ALA A 415 -5.73 -21.85 -13.10
C ALA A 415 -4.69 -22.35 -12.08
N LYS A 416 -3.42 -22.55 -12.49
CA LYS A 416 -2.32 -22.94 -11.61
C LYS A 416 -1.96 -21.84 -10.60
N THR A 417 -1.93 -20.58 -11.06
CA THR A 417 -1.65 -19.41 -10.19
C THR A 417 -2.75 -19.25 -9.14
N THR A 418 -4.02 -19.39 -9.52
CA THR A 418 -5.17 -19.30 -8.61
C THR A 418 -5.13 -20.42 -7.56
N ALA A 419 -4.89 -21.67 -7.98
CA ALA A 419 -4.74 -22.79 -7.05
C ALA A 419 -3.56 -22.60 -6.08
N ALA A 420 -2.46 -22.01 -6.55
CA ALA A 420 -1.32 -21.67 -5.69
C ALA A 420 -1.68 -20.57 -4.67
N VAL A 421 -2.42 -19.53 -5.09
CA VAL A 421 -2.91 -18.49 -4.17
C VAL A 421 -3.77 -19.09 -3.07
N GLU A 422 -4.72 -19.97 -3.42
CA GLU A 422 -5.60 -20.63 -2.44
C GLU A 422 -4.80 -21.48 -1.46
N LYS A 423 -3.89 -22.32 -1.95
CA LYS A 423 -3.07 -23.21 -1.11
C LYS A 423 -2.14 -22.45 -0.17
N VAL A 424 -1.50 -21.39 -0.67
CA VAL A 424 -0.60 -20.54 0.14
C VAL A 424 -1.38 -19.75 1.17
N ALA A 425 -2.58 -19.24 0.82
CA ALA A 425 -3.43 -18.51 1.76
C ALA A 425 -4.00 -19.42 2.86
N GLU A 426 -4.37 -20.65 2.53
CA GLU A 426 -4.79 -21.67 3.49
C GLU A 426 -3.67 -21.97 4.51
N GLU A 427 -2.46 -22.25 4.02
CA GLU A 427 -1.32 -22.53 4.89
C GLU A 427 -0.92 -21.30 5.73
N ALA A 428 -1.03 -20.07 5.19
CA ALA A 428 -0.83 -18.85 5.96
C ALA A 428 -1.85 -18.75 7.12
N GLY A 429 -3.10 -19.13 6.86
CA GLY A 429 -4.13 -19.27 7.89
C GLY A 429 -3.75 -20.31 8.96
N ASN A 430 -3.29 -21.50 8.56
CA ASN A 430 -2.85 -22.55 9.48
C ASN A 430 -1.73 -22.06 10.42
N ARG A 431 -0.76 -21.29 9.90
CA ARG A 431 0.32 -20.70 10.73
C ARG A 431 -0.18 -19.69 11.75
N LEU A 432 -1.23 -18.95 11.43
CA LEU A 432 -1.87 -18.04 12.38
C LEU A 432 -2.69 -18.78 13.44
N ALA A 433 -3.25 -19.96 13.11
CA ALA A 433 -4.10 -20.75 14.00
C ALA A 433 -3.32 -21.61 15.02
N VAL A 434 -2.12 -22.11 14.68
CA VAL A 434 -1.34 -23.06 15.51
C VAL A 434 -0.67 -22.41 16.73
N SER A 435 -0.59 -21.08 16.79
CA SER A 435 0.29 -20.42 17.75
C SER A 435 -0.44 -20.07 19.07
N SER A 436 0.01 -20.66 20.19
CA SER A 436 -0.54 -20.42 21.53
C SER A 436 -0.51 -18.93 21.93
N ALA A 437 -1.40 -18.48 22.82
CA ALA A 437 -1.52 -17.06 23.17
C ALA A 437 -0.21 -16.45 23.73
N GLU A 438 0.61 -17.25 24.42
CA GLU A 438 1.87 -16.82 25.05
C GLU A 438 3.06 -16.81 24.07
N GLU A 439 3.13 -17.71 23.08
CA GLU A 439 4.23 -17.75 22.11
C GLU A 439 4.15 -16.63 21.05
N VAL A 440 2.96 -16.08 20.79
CA VAL A 440 2.74 -15.15 19.67
C VAL A 440 3.04 -13.70 19.99
N LEU A 441 2.87 -13.26 21.25
CA LEU A 441 3.08 -11.86 21.63
C LEU A 441 4.53 -11.39 21.39
N GLY A 442 5.48 -12.32 21.22
CA GLY A 442 6.84 -12.03 20.75
C GLY A 442 7.18 -12.49 19.32
N ALA A 443 6.40 -13.39 18.69
CA ALA A 443 6.85 -14.11 17.48
C ALA A 443 6.28 -13.59 16.15
N ILE A 444 5.04 -13.08 16.10
CA ILE A 444 4.41 -12.64 14.84
C ILE A 444 4.29 -11.12 14.82
N SER A 445 5.04 -10.48 13.93
CA SER A 445 5.00 -9.03 13.80
C SER A 445 3.67 -8.54 13.20
N PHE A 446 3.12 -7.46 13.75
CA PHE A 446 1.93 -6.80 13.19
C PHE A 446 2.11 -6.47 11.70
N ARG A 447 3.32 -6.05 11.30
CA ARG A 447 3.67 -5.76 9.91
C ARG A 447 3.40 -6.95 8.99
N THR A 448 3.75 -8.17 9.40
CA THR A 448 3.51 -9.39 8.62
C THR A 448 2.02 -9.63 8.43
N VAL A 449 1.22 -9.46 9.48
CA VAL A 449 -0.25 -9.64 9.42
C VAL A 449 -0.91 -8.58 8.56
N ALA A 450 -0.49 -7.32 8.67
CA ALA A 450 -0.95 -6.23 7.81
C ALA A 450 -0.63 -6.48 6.32
N GLN A 451 0.58 -6.99 6.04
CA GLN A 451 0.99 -7.39 4.69
C GLN A 451 0.17 -8.56 4.15
N LEU A 452 -0.19 -9.52 5.01
CA LEU A 452 -1.10 -10.60 4.65
C LEU A 452 -2.49 -10.06 4.31
N ALA A 453 -3.07 -9.19 5.16
CA ALA A 453 -4.37 -8.58 4.91
C ALA A 453 -4.40 -7.86 3.55
N ALA A 454 -3.40 -7.04 3.26
CA ALA A 454 -3.27 -6.36 1.97
C ALA A 454 -3.17 -7.35 0.79
N ALA A 455 -2.46 -8.47 0.96
CA ALA A 455 -2.35 -9.50 -0.08
C ALA A 455 -3.67 -10.24 -0.30
N LEU A 456 -4.36 -10.66 0.76
CA LEU A 456 -5.67 -11.34 0.70
C LEU A 456 -6.72 -10.46 0.03
N ALA A 457 -6.80 -9.18 0.43
CA ALA A 457 -7.71 -8.20 -0.16
C ALA A 457 -7.43 -7.97 -1.66
N ALA A 458 -6.16 -7.81 -2.04
CA ALA A 458 -5.78 -7.55 -3.43
C ALA A 458 -6.01 -8.75 -4.34
N LEU A 459 -5.78 -9.96 -3.85
CA LEU A 459 -5.99 -11.22 -4.58
C LEU A 459 -7.43 -11.71 -4.53
N ARG A 460 -8.32 -11.06 -3.75
CA ARG A 460 -9.71 -11.46 -3.51
C ARG A 460 -9.83 -12.92 -3.06
N VAL A 461 -8.94 -13.32 -2.15
CA VAL A 461 -8.95 -14.66 -1.57
C VAL A 461 -10.27 -14.88 -0.83
N THR A 462 -10.92 -16.02 -1.09
CA THR A 462 -12.25 -16.30 -0.53
C THR A 462 -12.22 -17.17 0.72
N ARG A 463 -11.09 -17.81 1.07
CA ARG A 463 -10.96 -18.68 2.26
C ARG A 463 -9.59 -18.51 2.92
N CYS A 464 -9.59 -18.27 4.24
CA CYS A 464 -8.40 -18.14 5.10
C CYS A 464 -8.86 -18.06 6.57
N ASP A 465 -9.43 -19.15 7.09
CA ASP A 465 -10.15 -19.14 8.38
C ASP A 465 -9.24 -18.81 9.57
N GLY A 466 -7.96 -19.20 9.48
CA GLY A 466 -6.96 -18.85 10.50
C GLY A 466 -6.67 -17.34 10.57
N PHE A 467 -6.74 -16.60 9.45
CA PHE A 467 -6.61 -15.14 9.47
C PHE A 467 -7.80 -14.48 10.16
N VAL A 468 -9.02 -14.92 9.83
CA VAL A 468 -10.24 -14.46 10.49
C VAL A 468 -10.16 -14.71 11.99
N THR A 469 -9.86 -15.95 12.38
CA THR A 469 -9.75 -16.35 13.80
C THR A 469 -8.70 -15.50 14.52
N PHE A 470 -7.54 -15.28 13.88
CA PHE A 470 -6.48 -14.47 14.45
C PHE A 470 -6.89 -13.01 14.69
N VAL A 471 -7.55 -12.40 13.71
CA VAL A 471 -7.99 -11.00 13.77
C VAL A 471 -9.13 -10.81 14.79
N THR A 472 -10.07 -11.75 14.85
CA THR A 472 -11.28 -11.68 15.70
C THR A 472 -11.03 -12.01 17.17
N THR A 473 -10.07 -12.87 17.47
CA THR A 473 -9.74 -13.24 18.86
C THR A 473 -8.75 -12.28 19.53
N ARG A 474 -8.07 -11.40 18.77
CA ARG A 474 -6.93 -10.61 19.26
C ARG A 474 -7.10 -9.11 19.09
N ASN A 475 -8.10 -8.55 19.77
CA ASN A 475 -8.42 -7.11 19.72
C ASN A 475 -7.24 -6.16 20.06
N TYR A 476 -6.26 -6.62 20.85
CA TYR A 476 -5.08 -5.83 21.23
C TYR A 476 -3.93 -5.84 20.20
N MET A 477 -4.05 -6.57 19.08
CA MET A 477 -2.96 -6.66 18.10
C MET A 477 -2.77 -5.39 17.27
N PHE A 478 -3.79 -4.55 17.19
CA PHE A 478 -3.77 -3.33 16.41
C PHE A 478 -3.02 -2.21 17.15
N PRO A 479 -1.93 -1.66 16.58
CA PRO A 479 -1.18 -0.59 17.22
C PRO A 479 -2.03 0.69 17.33
N SER A 480 -1.67 1.56 18.28
CA SER A 480 -2.27 2.90 18.39
C SER A 480 -1.98 3.78 17.17
N SER A 481 -0.99 3.42 16.35
CA SER A 481 -0.59 4.13 15.13
C SER A 481 -1.19 3.53 13.85
N LEU A 482 -2.43 3.02 13.90
CA LEU A 482 -3.08 2.35 12.77
C LEU A 482 -3.53 3.37 11.71
N THR A 483 -2.99 3.28 10.50
CA THR A 483 -3.31 4.19 9.38
C THR A 483 -4.58 3.78 8.62
N VAL A 484 -5.18 4.72 7.87
CA VAL A 484 -6.38 4.45 7.03
C VAL A 484 -6.15 3.35 5.99
N ASP A 485 -4.99 3.30 5.34
CA ASP A 485 -4.65 2.26 4.36
C ASP A 485 -4.60 0.86 4.98
N THR A 486 -3.98 0.77 6.15
CA THR A 486 -3.80 -0.51 6.84
C THR A 486 -5.15 -1.03 7.32
N ALA A 487 -5.96 -0.15 7.92
CA ALA A 487 -7.31 -0.51 8.35
C ALA A 487 -8.21 -0.92 7.19
N LEU A 488 -8.18 -0.18 6.07
CA LEU A 488 -8.94 -0.55 4.88
C LEU A 488 -8.49 -1.90 4.32
N SER A 489 -7.19 -2.21 4.39
CA SER A 489 -6.67 -3.52 3.98
C SER A 489 -7.22 -4.66 4.85
N PHE A 490 -7.31 -4.48 6.17
CA PHE A 490 -7.95 -5.46 7.06
C PHE A 490 -9.44 -5.61 6.78
N ILE A 491 -10.17 -4.50 6.67
CA ILE A 491 -11.61 -4.51 6.41
C ILE A 491 -11.91 -5.21 5.07
N ASN A 492 -11.19 -4.86 4.01
CA ASN A 492 -11.36 -5.48 2.70
C ASN A 492 -10.94 -6.96 2.68
N ALA A 493 -9.92 -7.34 3.46
CA ALA A 493 -9.53 -8.74 3.58
C ALA A 493 -10.64 -9.55 4.25
N LEU A 494 -11.19 -9.06 5.37
CA LEU A 494 -12.31 -9.71 6.05
C LEU A 494 -13.54 -9.80 5.13
N ALA A 495 -13.87 -8.72 4.42
CA ALA A 495 -15.01 -8.67 3.51
C ALA A 495 -14.87 -9.57 2.26
N ALA A 496 -13.64 -9.87 1.83
CA ALA A 496 -13.37 -10.76 0.70
C ALA A 496 -13.52 -12.25 1.07
N LEU A 497 -13.31 -12.59 2.34
CA LEU A 497 -13.36 -13.96 2.84
C LEU A 497 -14.82 -14.41 2.98
N LYS A 498 -15.17 -15.53 2.34
CA LYS A 498 -16.49 -16.15 2.45
C LYS A 498 -16.60 -16.85 3.80
N MET A 499 -17.16 -16.13 4.76
CA MET A 499 -17.35 -16.62 6.12
C MET A 499 -18.73 -17.26 6.30
N THR A 500 -18.83 -18.20 7.26
CA THR A 500 -20.11 -18.80 7.67
C THR A 500 -20.98 -17.83 8.46
N SER A 501 -20.38 -16.90 9.21
CA SER A 501 -21.08 -15.82 9.90
C SER A 501 -20.25 -14.54 9.93
N SER A 502 -20.75 -13.48 9.31
CA SER A 502 -20.15 -12.13 9.31
C SER A 502 -20.08 -11.51 10.71
N SER A 503 -20.99 -11.89 11.61
CA SER A 503 -21.07 -11.41 13.00
C SER A 503 -19.79 -11.64 13.83
N GLN A 504 -19.02 -12.69 13.50
CA GLN A 504 -17.76 -12.98 14.18
C GLN A 504 -16.72 -11.86 14.00
N CYS A 505 -16.84 -11.06 12.93
CA CYS A 505 -15.92 -9.98 12.62
C CYS A 505 -16.27 -8.65 13.29
N HIS A 506 -17.46 -8.51 13.90
CA HIS A 506 -17.96 -7.23 14.40
C HIS A 506 -17.04 -6.60 15.46
N GLY A 507 -16.56 -7.40 16.42
CA GLY A 507 -15.62 -6.90 17.44
C GLY A 507 -14.27 -6.46 16.87
N ALA A 508 -13.76 -7.18 15.85
CA ALA A 508 -12.54 -6.78 15.16
C ALA A 508 -12.73 -5.50 14.34
N LEU A 509 -13.85 -5.38 13.63
CA LEU A 509 -14.22 -4.18 12.88
C LEU A 509 -14.30 -2.95 13.78
N GLU A 510 -15.00 -3.07 14.91
CA GLU A 510 -15.09 -2.01 15.91
C GLU A 510 -13.70 -1.58 16.41
N SER A 511 -12.85 -2.56 16.75
CA SER A 511 -11.48 -2.30 17.19
C SER A 511 -10.64 -1.61 16.10
N ILE A 512 -10.74 -2.05 14.84
CA ILE A 512 -10.02 -1.42 13.72
C ILE A 512 -10.45 0.04 13.57
N LEU A 513 -11.76 0.30 13.51
CA LEU A 513 -12.30 1.65 13.34
C LEU A 513 -11.90 2.54 14.53
N TYR A 514 -12.04 2.07 15.76
CA TYR A 514 -11.66 2.82 16.96
C TYR A 514 -10.16 3.16 16.98
N ARG A 515 -9.29 2.25 16.55
CA ARG A 515 -7.83 2.48 16.51
C ARG A 515 -7.44 3.53 15.47
N VAL A 516 -8.02 3.48 14.27
CA VAL A 516 -7.79 4.52 13.24
C VAL A 516 -8.28 5.87 13.72
N LEU A 517 -9.50 5.94 14.24
CA LEU A 517 -10.08 7.20 14.71
C LEU A 517 -9.23 7.84 15.83
N ASN A 518 -8.76 7.04 16.79
CA ASN A 518 -7.90 7.56 17.85
C ASN A 518 -6.53 8.02 17.34
N PHE A 519 -5.96 7.35 16.34
CA PHE A 519 -4.68 7.76 15.75
C PHE A 519 -4.77 9.16 15.14
N TYR A 520 -5.85 9.43 14.40
CA TYR A 520 -6.05 10.72 13.73
C TYR A 520 -6.70 11.80 14.61
N ARG A 521 -7.18 11.47 15.82
CA ARG A 521 -7.91 12.41 16.69
C ARG A 521 -7.16 13.72 16.96
N GLN A 522 -5.86 13.64 17.25
CA GLN A 522 -5.04 14.83 17.51
C GLN A 522 -4.76 15.62 16.23
N GLN A 523 -4.47 14.93 15.12
CA GLN A 523 -4.18 15.56 13.83
C GLN A 523 -5.40 16.32 13.30
N LEU A 524 -6.59 15.75 13.44
CA LEU A 524 -7.84 16.30 12.94
C LEU A 524 -8.49 17.32 13.89
N LYS A 525 -7.96 17.50 15.12
CA LYS A 525 -8.54 18.40 16.14
C LYS A 525 -10.06 18.16 16.35
N ASN A 526 -10.46 16.89 16.39
CA ASN A 526 -11.85 16.42 16.44
C ASN A 526 -12.71 16.63 15.18
N ALA A 527 -12.15 17.05 14.03
CA ALA A 527 -12.84 17.01 12.75
C ALA A 527 -13.10 15.56 12.29
N PRO A 528 -14.15 15.30 11.49
CA PRO A 528 -14.44 13.95 11.01
C PRO A 528 -13.36 13.43 10.07
N LEU A 529 -13.17 12.10 10.07
CA LEU A 529 -12.19 11.46 9.19
C LEU A 529 -12.51 11.70 7.70
N LEU A 530 -13.79 11.90 7.37
CA LEU A 530 -14.29 12.19 6.02
C LEU A 530 -13.68 13.47 5.42
N ASP A 531 -13.35 14.48 6.23
CA ASP A 531 -12.77 15.76 5.76
C ASP A 531 -11.42 15.57 5.08
N THR A 532 -10.61 14.62 5.55
CA THR A 532 -9.23 14.41 5.07
C THR A 532 -9.10 13.16 4.20
N PHE A 533 -9.91 12.12 4.45
CA PHE A 533 -9.79 10.84 3.75
C PHE A 533 -11.14 10.34 3.18
N PRO A 534 -11.81 11.12 2.31
CA PRO A 534 -13.18 10.87 1.90
C PRO A 534 -13.40 9.48 1.28
N MET A 535 -12.56 9.11 0.32
CA MET A 535 -12.65 7.82 -0.37
C MET A 535 -12.29 6.63 0.53
N PHE A 536 -11.45 6.82 1.55
CA PHE A 536 -11.16 5.76 2.50
C PHE A 536 -12.37 5.51 3.41
N VAL A 537 -13.00 6.57 3.92
CA VAL A 537 -14.20 6.45 4.76
C VAL A 537 -15.33 5.76 4.00
N ALA A 538 -15.61 6.19 2.76
CA ALA A 538 -16.63 5.54 1.92
C ALA A 538 -16.36 4.04 1.72
N ARG A 539 -15.11 3.66 1.45
CA ARG A 539 -14.71 2.25 1.29
C ARG A 539 -14.75 1.46 2.59
N MET A 540 -14.40 2.07 3.73
CA MET A 540 -14.53 1.44 5.05
C MET A 540 -16.00 1.16 5.39
N LEU A 541 -16.90 2.11 5.14
CA LEU A 541 -18.35 1.92 5.33
C LEU A 541 -18.90 0.84 4.41
N ARG A 542 -18.48 0.81 3.15
CA ARG A 542 -18.82 -0.30 2.24
C ARG A 542 -18.32 -1.65 2.77
N GLY A 543 -17.12 -1.70 3.34
CA GLY A 543 -16.60 -2.90 3.99
C GLY A 543 -17.43 -3.33 5.19
N CYS A 544 -17.94 -2.38 5.97
CA CYS A 544 -18.88 -2.65 7.06
C CYS A 544 -20.22 -3.22 6.53
N VAL A 545 -20.74 -2.69 5.41
CA VAL A 545 -21.93 -3.27 4.73
C VAL A 545 -21.70 -4.72 4.33
N LEU A 546 -20.54 -5.04 3.74
CA LEU A 546 -20.21 -6.40 3.30
C LEU A 546 -20.04 -7.39 4.46
N LEU A 547 -19.82 -6.89 5.67
CA LEU A 547 -19.64 -7.68 6.89
C LEU A 547 -20.84 -7.56 7.83
N ASP A 548 -21.98 -7.09 7.32
CA ASP A 548 -23.22 -6.88 8.07
C ASP A 548 -22.98 -6.16 9.41
N TYR A 549 -22.13 -5.14 9.43
CA TYR A 549 -21.80 -4.37 10.63
C TYR A 549 -22.28 -2.93 10.47
N ILE A 550 -23.13 -2.47 11.39
CA ILE A 550 -23.58 -1.08 11.46
C ILE A 550 -22.75 -0.38 12.54
N PRO A 551 -21.88 0.59 12.18
CA PRO A 551 -21.05 1.24 13.17
C PRO A 551 -21.91 1.98 14.23
N PRO A 552 -21.53 1.94 15.52
CA PRO A 552 -22.27 2.63 16.57
C PRO A 552 -22.14 4.15 16.42
N ARG A 553 -23.11 4.89 16.99
CA ARG A 553 -23.17 6.37 16.92
C ARG A 553 -21.82 7.07 17.14
N PRO A 554 -21.01 6.77 18.17
CA PRO A 554 -19.74 7.46 18.41
C PRO A 554 -18.71 7.26 17.29
N ILE A 555 -18.72 6.09 16.65
CA ILE A 555 -17.86 5.78 15.50
C ILE A 555 -18.39 6.50 14.27
N LEU A 556 -19.70 6.46 14.01
CA LEU A 556 -20.32 7.20 12.90
C LEU A 556 -20.04 8.69 12.99
N THR A 557 -20.19 9.30 14.17
CA THR A 557 -19.93 10.75 14.35
C THR A 557 -18.46 11.10 14.14
N SER A 558 -17.54 10.22 14.53
CA SER A 558 -16.10 10.45 14.32
C SER A 558 -15.68 10.22 12.86
N LEU A 559 -16.37 9.34 12.13
CA LEU A 559 -16.13 9.11 10.71
C LEU A 559 -16.71 10.23 9.86
N LEU A 560 -17.97 10.60 10.10
CA LEU A 560 -18.80 11.40 9.20
C LEU A 560 -19.01 12.85 9.67
N GLY A 561 -19.05 13.09 10.99
CA GLY A 561 -19.26 14.42 11.56
C GLY A 561 -20.18 14.40 12.79
N SER A 562 -20.04 15.42 13.63
CA SER A 562 -20.91 15.67 14.79
C SER A 562 -21.58 17.04 14.68
N GLU A 563 -22.41 17.41 15.65
CA GLU A 563 -23.02 18.75 15.69
C GLU A 563 -21.95 19.80 16.03
N GLU A 564 -21.02 19.46 16.90
CA GLU A 564 -19.94 20.31 17.37
C GLU A 564 -18.78 20.40 16.36
N ALA A 565 -18.59 19.35 15.56
CA ALA A 565 -17.61 19.27 14.48
C ALA A 565 -18.29 18.77 13.20
N PRO A 566 -19.01 19.65 12.47
CA PRO A 566 -19.65 19.30 11.21
C PRO A 566 -18.63 19.06 10.11
N LEU A 567 -19.07 18.35 9.06
CA LEU A 567 -18.28 18.12 7.83
C LEU A 567 -17.84 19.46 7.23
N ARG A 568 -16.56 19.55 6.86
CA ARG A 568 -16.03 20.66 6.07
C ARG A 568 -15.87 20.20 4.63
N ILE A 569 -16.39 20.99 3.69
CA ILE A 569 -16.21 20.74 2.25
C ILE A 569 -14.79 21.17 1.86
N SER A 570 -13.81 20.35 2.25
CA SER A 570 -12.38 20.51 1.94
C SER A 570 -12.09 20.28 0.45
N GLU A 571 -10.89 20.62 0.01
CA GLU A 571 -10.43 20.36 -1.37
C GLU A 571 -10.48 18.85 -1.68
N GLU A 572 -10.12 18.00 -0.72
CA GLU A 572 -10.18 16.54 -0.86
C GLU A 572 -11.62 16.03 -1.05
N VAL A 573 -12.57 16.58 -0.29
CA VAL A 573 -13.99 16.24 -0.39
C VAL A 573 -14.57 16.74 -1.71
N GLN A 574 -14.23 17.95 -2.14
CA GLN A 574 -14.61 18.50 -3.45
C GLN A 574 -14.05 17.65 -4.60
N SER A 575 -12.78 17.22 -4.49
CA SER A 575 -12.12 16.37 -5.48
C SER A 575 -12.78 14.99 -5.62
N ALA A 576 -13.22 14.40 -4.50
CA ALA A 576 -13.96 13.14 -4.52
C ALA A 576 -15.37 13.27 -5.16
N GLY A 577 -16.01 14.44 -4.98
CA GLY A 577 -17.20 14.86 -5.70
C GLY A 577 -18.36 13.85 -5.65
N GLY A 578 -19.05 13.67 -6.78
CA GLY A 578 -20.22 12.80 -6.88
C GLY A 578 -19.97 11.30 -6.57
N VAL A 579 -18.72 10.82 -6.69
CA VAL A 579 -18.37 9.42 -6.37
C VAL A 579 -18.57 9.15 -4.89
N LEU A 580 -18.15 10.10 -4.04
CA LEU A 580 -18.28 10.03 -2.60
C LEU A 580 -19.74 9.93 -2.18
N VAL A 581 -20.57 10.85 -2.70
CA VAL A 581 -22.01 10.89 -2.41
C VAL A 581 -22.68 9.60 -2.85
N PHE A 582 -22.36 9.10 -4.05
CA PHE A 582 -22.91 7.85 -4.56
C PHE A 582 -22.59 6.65 -3.64
N ASP A 583 -21.32 6.49 -3.24
CA ASP A 583 -20.89 5.39 -2.37
C ASP A 583 -21.51 5.50 -0.95
N LEU A 584 -21.64 6.73 -0.41
CA LEU A 584 -22.28 6.97 0.89
C LEU A 584 -23.77 6.66 0.84
N SER A 585 -24.51 7.18 -0.14
CA SER A 585 -25.95 6.95 -0.29
C SER A 585 -26.27 5.46 -0.45
N ARG A 586 -25.44 4.72 -1.21
CA ARG A 586 -25.56 3.27 -1.33
C ARG A 586 -25.30 2.55 0.00
N SER A 587 -24.23 2.93 0.72
CA SER A 587 -23.89 2.30 2.00
C SER A 587 -24.97 2.54 3.06
N LEU A 588 -25.48 3.77 3.16
CA LEU A 588 -26.57 4.14 4.08
C LEU A 588 -27.87 3.39 3.76
N SER A 589 -28.22 3.24 2.49
CA SER A 589 -29.39 2.46 2.05
C SER A 589 -29.28 0.99 2.47
N HIS A 590 -28.09 0.40 2.38
CA HIS A 590 -27.85 -0.96 2.84
C HIS A 590 -27.91 -1.07 4.37
N PHE A 591 -27.27 -0.13 5.10
CA PHE A 591 -27.35 -0.09 6.55
C PHE A 591 -28.78 0.05 7.05
N LEU A 592 -29.62 0.85 6.39
CA LEU A 592 -31.04 0.96 6.75
C LEU A 592 -31.77 -0.38 6.61
N LYS A 593 -31.62 -1.05 5.46
CA LYS A 593 -32.24 -2.37 5.21
C LYS A 593 -31.80 -3.38 6.26
N GLN A 594 -30.54 -3.31 6.69
CA GLN A 594 -29.99 -4.16 7.73
C GLN A 594 -30.46 -3.77 9.14
N ALA A 595 -30.54 -2.46 9.45
CA ALA A 595 -30.99 -1.94 10.74
C ALA A 595 -32.42 -2.39 11.03
N ARG A 596 -33.31 -2.29 10.04
CA ARG A 596 -34.71 -2.72 10.17
C ARG A 596 -34.90 -4.18 10.56
N THR A 597 -33.95 -5.05 10.21
CA THR A 597 -34.02 -6.49 10.51
C THR A 597 -33.24 -6.88 11.77
N THR A 598 -32.14 -6.19 12.07
CA THR A 598 -31.18 -6.66 13.09
C THR A 598 -30.89 -5.67 14.22
N ALA A 599 -31.05 -4.36 13.98
CA ALA A 599 -30.72 -3.31 14.95
C ALA A 599 -31.60 -2.05 14.72
N PRO A 600 -32.92 -2.09 14.97
CA PRO A 600 -33.84 -0.99 14.65
C PRO A 600 -33.47 0.32 15.35
N GLU A 601 -32.88 0.25 16.54
CA GLU A 601 -32.41 1.41 17.30
C GLU A 601 -31.34 2.23 16.56
N ARG A 602 -30.61 1.61 15.62
CA ARG A 602 -29.59 2.28 14.79
C ARG A 602 -30.18 3.09 13.65
N GLU A 603 -31.45 2.91 13.31
CA GLU A 603 -32.09 3.66 12.22
C GLU A 603 -32.05 5.17 12.47
N LYS A 604 -32.30 5.58 13.72
CA LYS A 604 -32.24 6.99 14.13
C LYS A 604 -30.82 7.55 13.99
N ASP A 605 -29.80 6.81 14.41
CA ASP A 605 -28.40 7.22 14.29
C ASP A 605 -27.99 7.42 12.82
N LEU A 606 -28.39 6.50 11.94
CA LEU A 606 -28.11 6.58 10.50
C LEU A 606 -28.80 7.77 9.84
N TRP A 607 -30.04 8.05 10.22
CA TRP A 607 -30.79 9.21 9.73
C TRP A 607 -30.13 10.53 10.17
N GLU A 608 -29.91 10.71 11.47
CA GLU A 608 -29.40 11.96 12.03
C GLU A 608 -27.96 12.24 11.60
N VAL A 609 -27.06 11.26 11.72
CA VAL A 609 -25.62 11.45 11.48
C VAL A 609 -25.28 11.27 10.01
N GLY A 610 -25.81 10.22 9.37
CA GLY A 610 -25.44 9.84 8.02
C GLY A 610 -26.19 10.63 6.94
N VAL A 611 -27.50 10.73 7.06
CA VAL A 611 -28.37 11.30 6.01
C VAL A 611 -28.44 12.82 6.12
N VAL A 612 -29.03 13.32 7.21
CA VAL A 612 -29.38 14.74 7.37
C VAL A 612 -28.13 15.62 7.47
N ARG A 613 -27.12 15.19 8.23
CA ARG A 613 -25.91 16.01 8.47
C ARG A 613 -24.85 15.88 7.38
N VAL A 614 -24.84 14.80 6.60
CA VAL A 614 -23.69 14.46 5.73
C VAL A 614 -24.10 14.17 4.31
N ALA A 615 -24.81 13.07 4.02
CA ALA A 615 -25.04 12.65 2.64
C ALA A 615 -25.85 13.67 1.83
N LEU A 616 -26.93 14.22 2.39
CA LEU A 616 -27.78 15.19 1.70
C LEU A 616 -27.09 16.57 1.52
N PRO A 617 -26.52 17.21 2.56
CA PRO A 617 -25.76 18.45 2.38
C PRO A 617 -24.59 18.30 1.42
N LEU A 618 -23.88 17.17 1.47
CA LEU A 618 -22.78 16.89 0.55
C LEU A 618 -23.27 16.72 -0.89
N ALA A 619 -24.42 16.08 -1.10
CA ALA A 619 -25.04 15.97 -2.42
C ALA A 619 -25.36 17.37 -3.01
N VAL A 620 -25.92 18.28 -2.19
CA VAL A 620 -26.18 19.66 -2.60
C VAL A 620 -24.87 20.36 -2.98
N ALA A 621 -23.89 20.38 -2.08
CA ALA A 621 -22.61 21.06 -2.30
C ALA A 621 -21.84 20.55 -3.53
N CYS A 622 -21.75 19.22 -3.70
CA CYS A 622 -21.09 18.62 -4.87
C CYS A 622 -21.83 18.97 -6.18
N THR A 623 -23.15 19.09 -6.12
CA THR A 623 -23.98 19.44 -7.28
C THR A 623 -23.83 20.93 -7.63
N GLU A 624 -23.77 21.81 -6.63
CA GLU A 624 -23.53 23.24 -6.83
C GLU A 624 -22.16 23.50 -7.47
N ALA A 625 -21.11 22.88 -6.94
CA ALA A 625 -19.77 22.96 -7.51
C ALA A 625 -19.74 22.47 -8.97
N THR A 626 -20.46 21.38 -9.25
CA THR A 626 -20.57 20.81 -10.61
C THR A 626 -21.34 21.73 -11.54
N ALA A 627 -22.50 22.25 -11.14
CA ALA A 627 -23.32 23.16 -11.93
C ALA A 627 -22.53 24.43 -12.27
N HIS A 628 -21.87 25.04 -11.28
CA HIS A 628 -21.04 26.22 -11.49
C HIS A 628 -19.88 25.95 -12.47
N ALA A 629 -19.22 24.79 -12.36
CA ALA A 629 -18.15 24.39 -13.29
C ALA A 629 -18.67 24.19 -14.72
N MET A 630 -19.83 23.55 -14.88
CA MET A 630 -20.46 23.33 -16.19
C MET A 630 -20.84 24.66 -16.85
N GLU A 631 -21.41 25.61 -16.10
CA GLU A 631 -21.77 26.94 -16.60
C GLU A 631 -20.54 27.77 -16.99
N THR A 632 -19.49 27.76 -16.17
CA THR A 632 -18.31 28.62 -16.35
C THR A 632 -17.39 28.10 -17.45
N TYR A 633 -17.08 26.80 -17.45
CA TYR A 633 -16.05 26.23 -18.31
C TYR A 633 -16.61 25.52 -19.54
N ARG A 634 -17.94 25.31 -19.62
CA ARG A 634 -18.62 24.54 -20.69
C ARG A 634 -17.97 23.18 -20.97
N GLN A 635 -17.34 22.60 -19.95
CA GLN A 635 -16.75 21.27 -19.99
C GLN A 635 -17.61 20.35 -19.14
N THR A 636 -18.28 19.38 -19.76
CA THR A 636 -19.02 18.29 -19.10
C THR A 636 -18.12 17.26 -18.41
N ALA A 637 -16.81 17.53 -18.29
CA ALA A 637 -15.82 16.61 -17.74
C ALA A 637 -15.68 16.69 -16.21
N SER A 638 -16.63 17.29 -15.48
CA SER A 638 -16.62 17.31 -14.02
C SER A 638 -17.24 16.02 -13.46
N SER A 639 -16.41 15.21 -12.80
CA SER A 639 -16.67 13.93 -12.10
C SER A 639 -17.82 13.07 -12.62
N SER A 640 -17.47 11.92 -13.22
CA SER A 640 -18.38 10.99 -13.91
C SER A 640 -19.55 10.40 -13.09
N HIS A 641 -19.75 10.81 -11.84
CA HIS A 641 -20.76 10.26 -10.93
C HIS A 641 -21.68 11.30 -10.28
N THR A 642 -21.56 12.60 -10.58
CA THR A 642 -22.45 13.61 -9.95
C THR A 642 -23.91 13.37 -10.31
N ALA A 643 -24.25 13.16 -11.58
CA ALA A 643 -25.64 12.97 -12.01
C ALA A 643 -26.28 11.74 -11.31
N VAL A 644 -25.62 10.58 -11.35
CA VAL A 644 -26.12 9.36 -10.70
C VAL A 644 -26.23 9.49 -9.17
N SER A 645 -25.44 10.38 -8.55
CA SER A 645 -25.53 10.65 -7.11
C SER A 645 -26.84 11.34 -6.71
N TRP A 646 -27.46 12.14 -7.58
CA TRP A 646 -28.77 12.76 -7.32
C TRP A 646 -29.84 11.70 -7.15
N ARG A 647 -29.97 10.83 -8.16
CA ARG A 647 -30.87 9.68 -8.14
C ARG A 647 -30.64 8.82 -6.89
N SER A 648 -29.40 8.43 -6.64
CA SER A 648 -29.05 7.54 -5.52
C SER A 648 -29.35 8.18 -4.16
N THR A 649 -29.21 9.50 -4.03
CA THR A 649 -29.52 10.23 -2.80
C THR A 649 -31.02 10.29 -2.56
N VAL A 650 -31.82 10.62 -3.57
CA VAL A 650 -33.28 10.66 -3.42
C VAL A 650 -33.87 9.25 -3.22
N GLU A 651 -33.35 8.22 -3.88
CA GLU A 651 -33.74 6.83 -3.63
C GLU A 651 -33.44 6.41 -2.18
N MET A 652 -32.27 6.78 -1.65
CA MET A 652 -31.90 6.55 -0.26
C MET A 652 -32.86 7.27 0.70
N LEU A 653 -33.20 8.53 0.44
CA LEU A 653 -34.17 9.29 1.23
C LEU A 653 -35.56 8.64 1.21
N ALA A 654 -36.03 8.19 0.04
CA ALA A 654 -37.31 7.49 -0.09
C ALA A 654 -37.37 6.23 0.78
N LEU A 655 -36.25 5.49 0.90
CA LEU A 655 -36.18 4.33 1.78
C LEU A 655 -36.29 4.73 3.27
N PHE A 656 -35.59 5.78 3.71
CA PHE A 656 -35.62 6.25 5.10
C PHE A 656 -36.96 6.88 5.47
N ILE A 657 -37.58 7.63 4.56
CA ILE A 657 -38.89 8.25 4.79
C ILE A 657 -39.99 7.19 4.78
N ASP A 658 -39.82 6.12 3.99
CA ASP A 658 -40.77 5.01 3.90
C ASP A 658 -42.22 5.49 3.74
N PRO A 659 -42.56 6.12 2.59
CA PRO A 659 -43.88 6.72 2.38
C PRO A 659 -45.01 5.68 2.35
N GLN A 660 -44.71 4.38 2.37
CA GLN A 660 -45.68 3.30 2.52
C GLN A 660 -45.96 2.95 3.99
N MET A 661 -45.16 3.47 4.92
CA MET A 661 -45.21 3.18 6.36
C MET A 661 -45.10 1.67 6.65
N ASN A 662 -44.24 0.97 5.91
CA ASN A 662 -43.99 -0.46 6.12
C ASN A 662 -43.19 -0.73 7.41
N SER A 663 -42.40 0.24 7.86
CA SER A 663 -41.39 0.09 8.91
C SER A 663 -41.37 1.22 9.94
N ILE A 664 -41.96 2.39 9.64
CA ILE A 664 -42.02 3.52 10.56
C ILE A 664 -43.45 4.05 10.70
N ASP A 665 -43.71 4.75 11.80
CA ASP A 665 -44.98 5.42 12.02
C ASP A 665 -45.14 6.72 11.20
N ARG A 666 -46.39 7.17 11.08
CA ARG A 666 -46.77 8.38 10.35
C ARG A 666 -46.03 9.62 10.86
N GLY A 667 -45.94 9.80 12.18
CA GLY A 667 -45.31 10.98 12.77
C GLY A 667 -43.82 11.08 12.40
N THR A 668 -43.12 9.95 12.39
CA THR A 668 -41.73 9.85 11.98
C THR A 668 -41.56 10.14 10.50
N MET A 669 -42.42 9.58 9.63
CA MET A 669 -42.43 9.88 8.20
C MET A 669 -42.61 11.39 7.94
N VAL A 670 -43.61 12.00 8.56
CA VAL A 670 -43.91 13.44 8.42
C VAL A 670 -42.74 14.30 8.89
N ARG A 671 -42.20 14.01 10.07
CA ARG A 671 -41.04 14.71 10.62
C ARG A 671 -39.84 14.62 9.69
N ARG A 672 -39.49 13.41 9.22
CA ARG A 672 -38.34 13.20 8.32
C ARG A 672 -38.51 13.94 7.01
N LEU A 673 -39.72 13.94 6.45
CA LEU A 673 -39.99 14.67 5.21
C LEU A 673 -39.86 16.19 5.40
N LEU A 674 -40.38 16.73 6.51
CA LEU A 674 -40.23 18.15 6.85
C LEU A 674 -38.76 18.54 7.06
N GLU A 675 -37.95 17.68 7.67
CA GLU A 675 -36.52 17.92 7.97
C GLU A 675 -35.65 18.06 6.71
N ILE A 676 -36.00 17.38 5.61
CA ILE A 676 -35.15 17.28 4.42
C ILE A 676 -35.71 18.00 3.19
N PHE A 677 -36.96 18.47 3.23
CA PHE A 677 -37.64 18.99 2.04
C PHE A 677 -36.89 20.14 1.38
N SER A 678 -36.45 21.14 2.15
CA SER A 678 -35.74 22.31 1.63
C SER A 678 -34.44 21.96 0.93
N GLU A 679 -33.68 21.04 1.50
CA GLU A 679 -32.38 20.60 1.02
C GLU A 679 -32.53 19.75 -0.25
N VAL A 680 -33.57 18.91 -0.34
CA VAL A 680 -33.89 18.20 -1.58
C VAL A 680 -34.40 19.15 -2.66
N GLU A 681 -35.21 20.14 -2.30
CA GLU A 681 -35.64 21.21 -3.22
C GLU A 681 -34.43 21.96 -3.81
N SER A 682 -33.45 22.31 -2.97
CA SER A 682 -32.17 22.91 -3.38
C SER A 682 -31.37 21.97 -4.30
N LEU A 683 -31.21 20.70 -3.92
CA LEU A 683 -30.52 19.69 -4.74
C LEU A 683 -31.13 19.59 -6.14
N LEU A 684 -32.46 19.48 -6.23
CA LEU A 684 -33.18 19.33 -7.50
C LEU A 684 -33.12 20.61 -8.34
N ARG A 685 -33.18 21.79 -7.71
CA ARG A 685 -33.01 23.09 -8.39
C ARG A 685 -31.63 23.18 -9.05
N THR A 686 -30.57 22.83 -8.33
CA THR A 686 -29.20 22.85 -8.85
C THR A 686 -28.96 21.75 -9.89
N ALA A 687 -29.55 20.57 -9.71
CA ALA A 687 -29.53 19.50 -10.71
C ALA A 687 -30.26 19.90 -12.00
N ALA A 688 -31.36 20.67 -11.91
CA ALA A 688 -32.05 21.23 -13.06
C ALA A 688 -31.18 22.22 -13.83
N ALA A 689 -30.41 23.07 -13.12
CA ALA A 689 -29.44 23.98 -13.75
C ALA A 689 -28.35 23.20 -14.52
N ALA A 690 -27.74 22.19 -13.90
CA ALA A 690 -26.74 21.33 -14.55
C ALA A 690 -27.33 20.59 -15.77
N THR A 691 -28.55 20.08 -15.65
CA THR A 691 -29.27 19.39 -16.73
C THR A 691 -29.60 20.34 -17.87
N ARG A 692 -29.96 21.59 -17.58
CA ARG A 692 -30.15 22.64 -18.61
C ARG A 692 -28.88 22.84 -19.44
N THR A 693 -27.73 23.02 -18.79
CA THR A 693 -26.44 23.16 -19.50
C THR A 693 -26.08 21.90 -20.31
N TYR A 694 -26.40 20.71 -19.79
CA TYR A 694 -26.24 19.45 -20.53
C TYR A 694 -27.12 19.37 -21.78
N LEU A 695 -28.38 19.79 -21.70
CA LEU A 695 -29.31 19.85 -22.82
C LEU A 695 -28.85 20.87 -23.88
N GLU A 696 -28.37 22.03 -23.45
CA GLU A 696 -27.75 23.03 -24.32
C GLU A 696 -26.54 22.44 -25.07
N GLU A 697 -25.68 21.66 -24.41
CA GLU A 697 -24.56 20.99 -25.08
C GLU A 697 -25.01 19.96 -26.13
N CYS A 698 -26.03 19.16 -25.83
CA CYS A 698 -26.58 18.16 -26.76
C CYS A 698 -27.19 18.81 -28.02
N SER A 699 -27.79 19.99 -27.87
CA SER A 699 -28.46 20.73 -28.96
C SER A 699 -27.52 21.63 -29.76
N ARG A 700 -26.41 22.08 -29.17
CA ARG A 700 -25.52 23.09 -29.75
C ARG A 700 -24.81 22.59 -31.02
N HIS A 701 -25.08 23.21 -32.17
CA HIS A 701 -24.58 22.76 -33.49
C HIS A 701 -25.08 21.36 -33.88
N SER A 702 -26.24 20.94 -33.37
CA SER A 702 -26.96 19.79 -33.91
C SER A 702 -27.94 20.34 -34.95
N HIS A 703 -27.86 19.86 -36.18
CA HIS A 703 -28.74 20.26 -37.30
C HIS A 703 -29.88 19.27 -37.53
N HIS A 704 -29.73 18.05 -37.01
CA HIS A 704 -30.71 16.97 -37.10
C HIS A 704 -30.97 16.32 -35.72
N SER A 705 -32.15 15.74 -35.55
CA SER A 705 -32.54 15.02 -34.32
C SER A 705 -31.55 13.92 -33.95
N ASP A 706 -31.04 13.21 -34.98
CA ASP A 706 -30.16 12.06 -34.82
C ASP A 706 -28.80 12.46 -34.23
N GLU A 707 -28.30 13.66 -34.53
CA GLU A 707 -27.03 14.16 -34.00
C GLU A 707 -27.14 14.49 -32.51
N ALA A 708 -28.23 15.15 -32.10
CA ALA A 708 -28.49 15.43 -30.69
C ALA A 708 -28.70 14.13 -29.89
N HIS A 709 -29.40 13.16 -30.50
CA HIS A 709 -29.61 11.84 -29.91
C HIS A 709 -28.29 11.04 -29.79
N GLN A 710 -27.45 11.05 -30.83
CA GLN A 710 -26.15 10.38 -30.83
C GLN A 710 -25.18 10.98 -29.80
N ARG A 711 -25.18 12.31 -29.61
CA ARG A 711 -24.37 12.96 -28.57
C ARG A 711 -24.82 12.57 -27.15
N SER A 712 -26.12 12.44 -26.92
CA SER A 712 -26.67 11.91 -25.67
C SER A 712 -26.19 10.46 -25.43
N ARG A 713 -26.25 9.59 -26.47
CA ARG A 713 -25.78 8.19 -26.42
C ARG A 713 -24.29 8.03 -26.12
N GLN A 714 -23.46 8.95 -26.61
CA GLN A 714 -22.01 8.88 -26.44
C GLN A 714 -21.57 9.16 -24.99
N LYS A 715 -22.43 9.74 -24.15
CA LYS A 715 -22.11 10.01 -22.75
C LYS A 715 -22.26 8.73 -21.92
N PRO A 716 -21.29 8.39 -21.04
CA PRO A 716 -21.44 7.26 -20.14
C PRO A 716 -22.68 7.41 -19.25
N PHE A 717 -23.36 6.30 -18.99
CA PHE A 717 -24.61 6.27 -18.22
C PHE A 717 -24.54 7.05 -16.90
N ASN A 718 -23.44 6.96 -16.15
CA ASN A 718 -23.27 7.63 -14.85
C ASN A 718 -23.27 9.18 -14.93
N VAL A 719 -23.03 9.73 -16.13
CA VAL A 719 -22.96 11.18 -16.41
C VAL A 719 -24.22 11.68 -17.12
N ASN A 720 -25.15 10.80 -17.49
CA ASN A 720 -26.36 11.18 -18.22
C ASN A 720 -27.31 11.96 -17.31
N CYS A 721 -27.25 13.29 -17.38
CA CYS A 721 -28.03 14.18 -16.52
C CYS A 721 -29.53 14.02 -16.74
N ASN A 722 -29.97 13.76 -17.98
CA ASN A 722 -31.39 13.62 -18.32
C ASN A 722 -32.04 12.48 -17.54
N ILE A 723 -31.42 11.28 -17.57
CA ILE A 723 -31.96 10.08 -16.92
C ILE A 723 -31.97 10.27 -15.41
N HIS A 724 -30.86 10.72 -14.82
CA HIS A 724 -30.72 10.78 -13.37
C HIS A 724 -31.49 11.93 -12.73
N PHE A 725 -31.59 13.08 -13.40
CA PHE A 725 -32.44 14.19 -12.96
C PHE A 725 -33.91 13.79 -12.96
N LEU A 726 -34.39 13.21 -14.07
CA LEU A 726 -35.77 12.75 -14.19
C LEU A 726 -36.10 11.67 -13.16
N SER A 727 -35.19 10.72 -12.94
CA SER A 727 -35.33 9.70 -11.89
C SER A 727 -35.39 10.30 -10.49
N ALA A 728 -34.57 11.32 -10.20
CA ALA A 728 -34.57 12.00 -8.91
C ALA A 728 -35.89 12.77 -8.68
N MET A 729 -36.38 13.48 -9.69
CA MET A 729 -37.67 14.20 -9.64
C MET A 729 -38.84 13.23 -9.38
N LEU A 730 -38.92 12.14 -10.15
CA LEU A 730 -39.98 11.14 -10.00
C LEU A 730 -39.95 10.45 -8.62
N ASN A 731 -38.76 10.11 -8.11
CA ASN A 731 -38.63 9.56 -6.77
C ASN A 731 -39.10 10.55 -5.69
N PHE A 732 -38.72 11.82 -5.80
CA PHE A 732 -39.12 12.81 -4.80
C PHE A 732 -40.62 13.11 -4.86
N GLU A 733 -41.19 13.22 -6.07
CA GLU A 733 -42.62 13.37 -6.27
C GLU A 733 -43.39 12.20 -5.65
N TYR A 734 -42.93 10.96 -5.87
CA TYR A 734 -43.48 9.78 -5.22
C TYR A 734 -43.47 9.92 -3.70
N VAL A 735 -42.34 10.32 -3.11
CA VAL A 735 -42.24 10.49 -1.65
C VAL A 735 -43.27 11.51 -1.13
N VAL A 736 -43.39 12.67 -1.78
CA VAL A 736 -44.28 13.76 -1.33
C VAL A 736 -45.76 13.39 -1.53
N PHE A 737 -46.13 12.96 -2.74
CA PHE A 737 -47.53 12.68 -3.09
C PHE A 737 -48.03 11.42 -2.40
N HIS A 738 -47.24 10.34 -2.39
CA HIS A 738 -47.66 9.10 -1.75
C HIS A 738 -47.77 9.25 -0.23
N ALA A 739 -46.83 9.95 0.43
CA ALA A 739 -46.95 10.24 1.87
C ALA A 739 -48.24 11.01 2.18
N ASN A 740 -48.58 12.02 1.37
CA ASN A 740 -49.82 12.78 1.51
C ASN A 740 -51.07 11.90 1.35
N THR A 741 -51.10 11.03 0.32
CA THR A 741 -52.23 10.12 0.08
C THR A 741 -52.40 9.08 1.19
N GLN A 742 -51.30 8.56 1.73
CA GLN A 742 -51.35 7.62 2.85
C GLN A 742 -51.82 8.29 4.14
N ALA A 743 -51.45 9.54 4.40
CA ALA A 743 -51.94 10.30 5.54
C ALA A 743 -53.47 10.54 5.47
N GLY A 744 -54.03 10.67 4.27
CA GLY A 744 -55.48 10.82 4.03
C GLY A 744 -56.30 9.57 4.38
N ARG A 745 -55.69 8.39 4.48
CA ARG A 745 -56.41 7.16 4.84
C ARG A 745 -56.77 7.17 6.34
N PRO A 746 -57.99 6.76 6.73
CA PRO A 746 -58.32 6.57 8.14
C PRO A 746 -57.39 5.49 8.71
N SER A 747 -56.80 5.75 9.88
CA SER A 747 -55.98 4.75 10.57
C SER A 747 -56.80 3.48 10.71
N SER A 748 -56.25 2.34 10.29
CA SER A 748 -56.89 1.04 10.45
C SER A 748 -57.19 0.86 11.95
N ARG A 749 -58.47 0.98 12.30
CA ARG A 749 -58.97 0.70 13.64
C ARG A 749 -58.57 -0.73 13.99
N VAL A 750 -57.66 -0.88 14.95
CA VAL A 750 -57.72 -2.03 15.84
C VAL A 750 -58.84 -1.71 16.82
N ASP A 751 -59.95 -2.45 16.74
CA ASP A 751 -61.10 -2.26 17.59
C ASP A 751 -60.68 -2.27 19.08
N GLY A 752 -60.93 -1.16 19.80
CA GLY A 752 -60.94 -1.18 21.26
C GLY A 752 -60.20 -0.08 22.03
N GLN A 753 -59.53 0.90 21.41
CA GLN A 753 -58.93 2.03 22.16
C GLN A 753 -59.44 3.39 21.69
N VAL A 754 -60.29 4.00 22.53
CA VAL A 754 -60.67 5.41 22.45
C VAL A 754 -59.57 6.22 23.15
N ASN A 755 -58.70 6.87 22.39
CA ASN A 755 -57.85 7.95 22.89
C ASN A 755 -58.19 9.24 22.13
N THR A 756 -58.89 10.15 22.80
CA THR A 756 -59.33 11.49 22.35
C THR A 756 -58.19 12.48 22.11
N SER A 757 -56.93 12.05 22.08
CA SER A 757 -55.75 12.87 21.76
C SER A 757 -55.09 12.55 20.41
N ALA A 758 -55.50 11.47 19.71
CA ALA A 758 -54.84 11.02 18.48
C ALA A 758 -55.34 11.70 17.19
N ASP A 759 -56.55 12.29 17.20
CA ASP A 759 -57.13 12.93 16.02
C ASP A 759 -56.53 14.33 15.73
N GLY A 760 -56.15 15.08 16.77
CA GLY A 760 -55.55 16.42 16.59
C GLY A 760 -54.17 16.40 15.94
N ASP A 761 -53.33 15.41 16.29
CA ASP A 761 -52.02 15.22 15.65
C ASP A 761 -52.16 14.70 14.22
N ALA A 762 -53.21 13.92 13.92
CA ALA A 762 -53.49 13.43 12.57
C ALA A 762 -53.89 14.53 11.59
N GLU A 763 -54.70 15.48 12.04
CA GLU A 763 -55.12 16.61 11.22
C GLU A 763 -53.96 17.58 10.96
N LYS A 764 -53.10 17.81 11.98
CA LYS A 764 -51.87 18.58 11.85
C LYS A 764 -50.87 17.93 10.88
N ASP A 765 -50.65 16.61 10.98
CA ASP A 765 -49.80 15.85 10.07
C ASP A 765 -50.29 15.94 8.62
N ARG A 766 -51.60 15.81 8.40
CA ARG A 766 -52.23 15.97 7.07
C ARG A 766 -52.04 17.37 6.51
N ALA A 767 -52.28 18.40 7.32
CA ALA A 767 -52.10 19.79 6.90
C ALA A 767 -50.63 20.08 6.53
N ALA A 768 -49.67 19.54 7.30
CA ALA A 768 -48.25 19.67 6.99
C ALA A 768 -47.88 19.01 5.66
N LEU A 769 -48.35 17.78 5.41
CA LEU A 769 -48.10 17.07 4.16
C LEU A 769 -48.77 17.74 2.95
N ALA A 770 -49.99 18.25 3.11
CA ALA A 770 -50.67 19.03 2.08
C ALA A 770 -49.87 20.29 1.73
N GLY A 771 -49.35 21.00 2.74
CA GLY A 771 -48.47 22.16 2.53
C GLY A 771 -47.17 21.81 1.80
N LEU A 772 -46.59 20.63 2.06
CA LEU A 772 -45.41 20.16 1.31
C LEU A 772 -45.74 19.78 -0.13
N LYS A 773 -46.91 19.18 -0.38
CA LYS A 773 -47.41 18.90 -1.73
C LYS A 773 -47.59 20.20 -2.52
N ASP A 774 -48.20 21.21 -1.92
CA ASP A 774 -48.38 22.53 -2.55
C ASP A 774 -47.05 23.22 -2.82
N ARG A 775 -46.12 23.17 -1.86
CA ARG A 775 -44.77 23.72 -2.02
C ARG A 775 -43.97 23.02 -3.13
N TYR A 776 -44.11 21.70 -3.29
CA TYR A 776 -43.49 20.98 -4.40
C TYR A 776 -44.09 21.42 -5.75
N CYS A 777 -45.41 21.56 -5.84
CA CYS A 777 -46.06 22.09 -7.03
C CYS A 777 -45.64 23.53 -7.37
N GLU A 778 -45.40 24.35 -6.35
CA GLU A 778 -44.87 25.71 -6.51
C GLU A 778 -43.41 25.67 -7.01
N PHE A 779 -42.57 24.83 -6.41
CA PHE A 779 -41.19 24.60 -6.84
C PHE A 779 -41.09 24.26 -8.34
N LEU A 780 -41.99 23.42 -8.86
CA LEU A 780 -42.02 23.06 -10.28
C LEU A 780 -42.33 24.23 -11.22
N ARG A 781 -42.99 25.27 -10.72
CA ARG A 781 -43.42 26.46 -11.47
C ARG A 781 -42.50 27.65 -11.27
N ASN A 782 -41.68 27.64 -10.23
CA ASN A 782 -40.77 28.72 -9.93
C ASN A 782 -39.47 28.57 -10.76
N PRO A 783 -38.84 29.69 -11.18
CA PRO A 783 -37.58 29.67 -11.91
C PRO A 783 -36.45 28.97 -11.13
N ILE A 784 -35.52 28.34 -11.84
CA ILE A 784 -34.36 27.66 -11.25
C ILE A 784 -33.50 28.64 -10.44
N ASN A 785 -33.29 29.86 -10.93
CA ASN A 785 -32.68 30.96 -10.18
C ASN A 785 -33.10 32.31 -10.79
N GLU A 786 -32.73 33.43 -10.15
CA GLU A 786 -33.10 34.77 -10.63
C GLU A 786 -32.60 35.08 -12.05
N SER A 787 -31.49 34.45 -12.47
CA SER A 787 -30.87 34.63 -13.78
C SER A 787 -31.37 33.66 -14.87
N VAL A 788 -32.11 32.61 -14.50
CA VAL A 788 -32.56 31.52 -15.38
C VAL A 788 -34.06 31.37 -15.23
N THR A 789 -34.81 31.84 -16.24
CA THR A 789 -36.27 31.83 -16.24
C THR A 789 -36.88 30.43 -16.41
N ASP A 790 -36.07 29.44 -16.81
CA ASP A 790 -36.53 28.06 -16.95
C ASP A 790 -36.94 27.50 -15.58
N THR A 791 -38.08 26.82 -15.55
CA THR A 791 -38.54 26.08 -14.36
C THR A 791 -38.04 24.64 -14.38
N PRO A 792 -37.99 23.92 -13.24
CA PRO A 792 -37.68 22.49 -13.24
C PRO A 792 -38.58 21.68 -14.19
N MET A 793 -39.86 22.05 -14.30
CA MET A 793 -40.79 21.39 -15.22
C MET A 793 -40.45 21.69 -16.70
N ASP A 794 -39.94 22.88 -17.02
CA ASP A 794 -39.47 23.19 -18.38
C ASP A 794 -38.25 22.36 -18.77
N ILE A 795 -37.36 22.08 -17.82
CA ILE A 795 -36.24 21.16 -18.05
C ILE A 795 -36.75 19.74 -18.34
N VAL A 796 -37.71 19.24 -17.57
CA VAL A 796 -38.37 17.95 -17.84
C VAL A 796 -38.97 17.93 -19.25
N ARG A 797 -39.71 18.97 -19.65
CA ARG A 797 -40.28 19.08 -21.00
C ARG A 797 -39.22 19.06 -22.09
N ARG A 798 -38.09 19.76 -21.90
CA ARG A 798 -36.97 19.81 -22.87
C ARG A 798 -36.24 18.48 -23.03
N ILE A 799 -36.27 17.59 -22.04
CA ILE A 799 -35.74 16.22 -22.21
C ILE A 799 -36.53 15.46 -23.30
N PHE A 800 -37.85 15.68 -23.37
CA PHE A 800 -38.75 15.05 -24.35
C PHE A 800 -38.97 15.89 -25.62
N ALA A 801 -38.53 17.14 -25.64
CA ALA A 801 -38.69 18.06 -26.76
C ALA A 801 -37.48 19.02 -26.85
N CYS A 802 -36.27 18.46 -27.02
CA CYS A 802 -35.04 19.24 -27.06
C CYS A 802 -34.91 20.00 -28.39
N PRO A 803 -34.83 21.34 -28.41
CA PRO A 803 -34.74 22.10 -29.65
C PRO A 803 -33.45 21.78 -30.44
N VAL A 804 -33.57 21.59 -31.76
CA VAL A 804 -32.44 21.38 -32.67
C VAL A 804 -32.29 22.62 -33.58
N ALA A 805 -31.06 23.00 -33.93
CA ALA A 805 -30.80 24.22 -34.70
C ALA A 805 -31.05 24.00 -36.21
N GLY A 806 -32.22 24.41 -36.70
CA GLY A 806 -32.52 24.48 -38.14
C GLY A 806 -34.00 24.73 -38.48
N SER A 807 -34.27 25.75 -39.29
CA SER A 807 -35.56 26.17 -39.90
C SER A 807 -36.51 27.07 -39.10
N ALA A 808 -37.12 28.03 -39.81
CA ALA A 808 -37.90 29.17 -39.31
C ALA A 808 -39.40 28.91 -39.12
N ALA A 809 -39.84 27.65 -39.21
CA ALA A 809 -41.22 27.24 -38.95
C ALA A 809 -41.20 26.02 -38.02
N THR A 810 -41.49 26.25 -36.73
CA THR A 810 -41.41 25.28 -35.61
C THR A 810 -40.09 24.50 -35.52
N PRO A 811 -39.21 24.79 -34.55
CA PRO A 811 -37.91 24.11 -34.49
C PRO A 811 -38.12 22.59 -34.36
N PRO A 812 -37.44 21.76 -35.17
CA PRO A 812 -37.47 20.32 -34.99
C PRO A 812 -36.95 19.99 -33.60
N THR A 813 -37.67 19.15 -32.86
CA THR A 813 -37.28 18.73 -31.50
C THR A 813 -36.81 17.29 -31.49
N ALA A 814 -35.75 17.00 -30.76
CA ALA A 814 -35.27 15.64 -30.51
C ALA A 814 -35.77 15.14 -29.14
N VAL A 815 -36.24 13.89 -29.10
CA VAL A 815 -36.45 13.16 -27.85
C VAL A 815 -35.11 12.57 -27.42
N LEU A 816 -34.59 12.97 -26.25
CA LEU A 816 -33.24 12.56 -25.82
C LEU A 816 -33.22 11.26 -25.00
N LEU A 817 -34.39 10.74 -24.63
CA LEU A 817 -34.55 9.46 -23.94
C LEU A 817 -34.89 8.36 -24.94
N GLU A 818 -34.26 7.21 -24.77
CA GLU A 818 -34.62 6.00 -25.50
C GLU A 818 -35.69 5.18 -24.80
N LYS A 819 -36.28 4.24 -25.53
CA LYS A 819 -37.09 3.16 -24.97
C LYS A 819 -36.41 2.45 -23.81
N ARG A 820 -35.11 2.18 -23.94
CA ARG A 820 -34.31 1.55 -22.87
C ARG A 820 -34.28 2.41 -21.60
N ASP A 821 -34.07 3.72 -21.75
CA ASP A 821 -33.99 4.65 -20.63
C ASP A 821 -35.36 4.77 -19.95
N ALA A 822 -36.43 4.90 -20.73
CA ALA A 822 -37.80 4.89 -20.23
C ALA A 822 -38.13 3.59 -19.47
N MET A 823 -37.72 2.43 -20.00
CA MET A 823 -37.86 1.14 -19.33
C MET A 823 -37.04 1.06 -18.05
N GLU A 824 -35.81 1.59 -18.02
CA GLU A 824 -34.99 1.58 -16.82
C GLU A 824 -35.62 2.43 -15.71
N ILE A 825 -36.07 3.65 -16.03
CA ILE A 825 -36.73 4.55 -15.08
C ILE A 825 -38.01 3.90 -14.54
N THR A 826 -38.84 3.33 -15.41
CA THR A 826 -40.12 2.71 -15.02
C THR A 826 -39.96 1.41 -14.24
N THR A 827 -38.91 0.61 -14.49
CA THR A 827 -38.68 -0.67 -13.78
C THR A 827 -38.00 -0.49 -12.42
N THR A 828 -37.29 0.61 -12.19
CA THR A 828 -36.51 0.83 -10.95
C THR A 828 -37.23 1.69 -9.92
N LEU A 829 -38.26 2.43 -10.32
CA LEU A 829 -39.09 3.23 -9.43
C LEU A 829 -40.30 2.44 -8.88
N PRO A 830 -40.83 2.77 -7.69
CA PRO A 830 -42.20 2.40 -7.27
C PRO A 830 -43.28 3.19 -8.07
N PHE A 831 -43.03 3.40 -9.36
CA PHE A 831 -43.77 4.23 -10.30
C PHE A 831 -45.21 3.75 -10.51
N ALA A 832 -45.38 2.43 -10.61
CA ALA A 832 -46.69 1.81 -10.78
C ALA A 832 -47.64 2.08 -9.59
N LEU A 833 -47.12 2.33 -8.38
CA LEU A 833 -47.94 2.62 -7.20
C LEU A 833 -48.41 4.09 -7.15
N SER A 834 -47.59 5.03 -7.60
CA SER A 834 -47.97 6.45 -7.68
C SER A 834 -49.08 6.69 -8.71
N LEU A 835 -49.00 6.01 -9.86
CA LEU A 835 -49.98 6.14 -10.95
C LEU A 835 -51.40 5.69 -10.60
N VAL A 836 -51.54 4.74 -9.68
CA VAL A 836 -52.83 4.20 -9.26
C VAL A 836 -53.50 5.05 -8.18
N MET A 837 -52.75 5.94 -7.52
CA MET A 837 -53.19 6.61 -6.29
C MET A 837 -53.45 8.11 -6.49
N ASP A 838 -52.41 8.89 -6.78
CA ASP A 838 -52.43 10.36 -6.95
C ASP A 838 -51.15 10.72 -7.72
N PRO A 839 -51.17 10.65 -9.06
CA PRO A 839 -49.99 10.95 -9.85
C PRO A 839 -49.69 12.44 -9.77
N GLY A 840 -48.44 12.79 -9.44
CA GLY A 840 -48.00 14.17 -9.50
C GLY A 840 -47.73 14.64 -10.94
N PRO A 841 -47.55 15.96 -11.14
CA PRO A 841 -47.45 16.56 -12.47
C PRO A 841 -46.24 16.08 -13.30
N VAL A 842 -45.12 15.74 -12.66
CA VAL A 842 -43.95 15.19 -13.38
C VAL A 842 -44.24 13.76 -13.82
N ASN A 843 -44.84 12.96 -12.95
CA ASN A 843 -45.22 11.57 -13.23
C ASN A 843 -46.28 11.49 -14.33
N GLU A 844 -47.34 12.30 -14.28
CA GLU A 844 -48.35 12.38 -15.34
C GLU A 844 -47.71 12.65 -16.71
N PHE A 845 -46.91 13.71 -16.79
CA PHE A 845 -46.22 14.09 -18.03
C PHE A 845 -45.24 13.03 -18.51
N PHE A 846 -44.44 12.46 -17.61
CA PHE A 846 -43.49 11.42 -17.94
C PHE A 846 -44.19 10.17 -18.47
N THR A 847 -45.30 9.76 -17.86
CA THR A 847 -46.08 8.59 -18.28
C THR A 847 -46.65 8.79 -19.68
N GLU A 848 -47.29 9.93 -19.92
CA GLU A 848 -47.85 10.30 -21.22
C GLU A 848 -46.77 10.21 -22.33
N ARG A 849 -45.60 10.81 -22.08
CA ARG A 849 -44.51 10.86 -23.05
C ARG A 849 -43.81 9.51 -23.23
N CYS A 850 -43.65 8.73 -22.17
CA CYS A 850 -43.10 7.38 -22.28
C CYS A 850 -43.99 6.46 -23.09
N ILE A 851 -45.33 6.56 -22.97
CA ILE A 851 -46.24 5.81 -23.84
C ILE A 851 -46.00 6.19 -25.31
N SER A 852 -45.80 7.47 -25.62
CA SER A 852 -45.45 7.90 -26.99
C SER A 852 -44.13 7.28 -27.49
N ILE A 853 -43.09 7.22 -26.64
CA ILE A 853 -41.81 6.57 -26.98
C ILE A 853 -41.99 5.06 -27.19
N MET A 854 -42.79 4.40 -26.35
CA MET A 854 -42.97 2.94 -26.39
C MET A 854 -43.83 2.48 -27.58
N VAL A 855 -44.79 3.32 -28.02
CA VAL A 855 -45.72 3.04 -29.13
C VAL A 855 -45.18 3.54 -30.48
N GLY A 856 -44.31 4.55 -30.49
CA GLY A 856 -43.78 5.20 -31.69
C GLY A 856 -42.90 4.33 -32.61
N ASP A 857 -42.43 3.16 -32.15
CA ASP A 857 -41.64 2.22 -32.97
C ASP A 857 -42.48 1.39 -33.97
N GLY A 858 -43.79 1.66 -34.09
CA GLY A 858 -44.72 0.88 -34.92
C GLY A 858 -44.62 1.08 -36.44
N GLU A 859 -43.83 2.04 -36.92
CA GLU A 859 -43.71 2.37 -38.35
C GLU A 859 -42.29 2.28 -38.91
N GLU A 860 -41.47 1.32 -38.47
CA GLU A 860 -40.34 0.84 -39.29
C GLU A 860 -40.31 -0.69 -39.27
N SER A 861 -40.95 -1.29 -40.27
CA SER A 861 -40.77 -2.70 -40.67
C SER A 861 -40.03 -2.72 -42.01
N PRO A 862 -39.28 -3.81 -42.30
CA PRO A 862 -37.86 -3.84 -42.70
C PRO A 862 -37.48 -3.24 -44.05
#